data_AF-A0A1I5GNE2-F1
#
_entry.id   AF-A0A1I5GNE2-F1
#
_cell.length_a   1.000
_cell.length_b   1.000
_cell.length_c   1.000
_cell.angle_alpha   90.00
_cell.angle_beta   90.00
_cell.angle_gamma   90.00
#
_symmetry.space_group_name_H-M   'P 1'
#
loop_
_entity.id
_entity.type
_entity.pdbx_description
1 polymer ?
#
loop_
_entity_poly.entity_id
_entity_poly.type
_entity_poly.pdbx_seq_one_letter_code
_entity_poly.pdbx_strand_id
1 'polypeptide(L)'
;MINLEMKVTLIKLLEACVSRRLDGIPKRFEELFQRNNLDYQDKCFLLFAAFEYVREANDMNFVTKNMEVLKQLQEDILSCWDKPGFSLLEDEKEDYYTSIVGMAYGSLYNSNLYLKNQTITQCINQMKNYAYANYTNAGKLVSVRHGKEVTIDLLWVCVPFGLFNPEDLVLVESLKEMNPKKHQAYNALLAWYLTEKSDYKRAKMYLARVDGDCTFANAVRDLVSTKLKLAGILKDTPIFHVPLGNFNRYESQNYERTPWFPKDGDNVTVYAVTWPVRYESEITLSYVTSEGHKEVIIGEFIEDTENYRFNLGAFKGKTTVTYQFHTEGFNSNEFTFQVLSKEVVTDVIVNNDSNSIVELNTNEGNKLYGVVTVVGNQFKFDISKVKPPMIQEGNGEITFVNRGNGAFDILVNEFKLGVEQLYMWTNGNEPFSYGIQIKSSKEEGFYGFGERYNHINQRGNLVDVYVYNQYKDQGIKTYFPMPYFLSSQGYGIYIPTNRYTEFDLCKTKHNFYTIESQMKELSLYCFIGNPKEVVSSFSLLTGKPVMLPEWAFGPWMSSNNWDSDAEVRKQVELTKKYDIPSTVLVIEAWSDEATYYIFNDAVYKENDGGDALCYKDFHFPEWGRWPDPKGLVSYLHENGLKCILWQIPIIKYINSLHHIQKDNDEAYALENGYCATNPDGTPFRMPEGWFTDSLLFDYTSKEATDWWFAKRDYLVKDIEIDGFKTDGGEFVFGDDVCFADGNTGKEMRNEYPKLYIQKNYDYIKEARDGIVFSRAGFTGAAQSPAHWAGDEKSTFDAFKRNLCAGLNAGLSGVPFWGWDLAGFSGEIPSAELFVRSTAMATFCPIMQYHAESKAEFNQDRTPWNIAERREAPYVIEDYRYYAKLRMALIPYIMEQAEISVSTGIPLMRALLLDFPQDSKVWNIFDQYLFGEDLLVAPIVTEGATKRTVYVPRGKWVHIFTKEEFEGPREYTIEANVHEIIVLKKAESKWNFEIENENFKINKEDI
;
A
#
# COMPACT_ATOMS: atom_id res chain seq x y z
N MET A 1 -9.28 44.07 10.58
CA MET A 1 -8.49 43.43 9.54
C MET A 1 -7.89 44.50 8.66
N ILE A 2 -6.57 44.63 8.64
CA ILE A 2 -5.85 45.47 7.68
C ILE A 2 -6.08 44.91 6.25
N ASN A 3 -6.40 45.83 5.32
CA ASN A 3 -6.55 45.64 3.88
C ASN A 3 -7.44 44.46 3.38
N LEU A 4 -8.58 44.21 4.02
CA LEU A 4 -9.51 43.12 3.63
C LEU A 4 -9.92 43.15 2.14
N GLU A 5 -10.05 44.34 1.54
CA GLU A 5 -10.40 44.52 0.12
C GLU A 5 -9.33 43.93 -0.82
N MET A 6 -8.05 44.06 -0.46
CA MET A 6 -6.93 43.49 -1.21
C MET A 6 -6.98 41.96 -1.16
N LYS A 7 -7.14 41.38 0.03
CA LYS A 7 -7.28 39.93 0.24
C LYS A 7 -8.45 39.35 -0.55
N VAL A 8 -9.63 40.00 -0.54
CA VAL A 8 -10.78 39.63 -1.38
C VAL A 8 -10.47 39.71 -2.88
N THR A 9 -9.75 40.74 -3.31
CA THR A 9 -9.36 40.90 -4.72
C THR A 9 -8.41 39.80 -5.18
N LEU A 10 -7.43 39.44 -4.35
CA LEU A 10 -6.46 38.38 -4.66
C LEU A 10 -7.11 36.99 -4.69
N ILE A 11 -8.04 36.68 -3.78
CA ILE A 11 -8.82 35.43 -3.83
C ILE A 11 -9.63 35.32 -5.12
N LYS A 12 -10.23 36.42 -5.59
CA LYS A 12 -10.98 36.43 -6.86
C LYS A 12 -10.09 36.28 -8.09
N LEU A 13 -8.85 36.79 -8.04
CA LEU A 13 -7.86 36.55 -9.10
C LEU A 13 -7.41 35.08 -9.08
N LEU A 14 -7.22 34.47 -7.91
CA LEU A 14 -6.92 33.05 -7.78
C LEU A 14 -8.08 32.17 -8.29
N GLU A 15 -9.34 32.50 -7.94
CA GLU A 15 -10.53 31.86 -8.51
C GLU A 15 -10.56 31.96 -10.03
N ALA A 16 -10.23 33.13 -10.59
CA ALA A 16 -10.16 33.34 -12.03
C ALA A 16 -9.04 32.50 -12.69
N CYS A 17 -7.90 32.30 -12.03
CA CYS A 17 -6.84 31.39 -12.48
C CYS A 17 -7.30 29.92 -12.45
N VAL A 18 -7.83 29.45 -11.31
CA VAL A 18 -8.35 28.09 -11.13
C VAL A 18 -9.46 27.75 -12.14
N SER A 19 -10.31 28.71 -12.47
CA SER A 19 -11.37 28.57 -13.48
C SER A 19 -10.93 28.87 -14.93
N ARG A 20 -9.64 29.16 -15.15
CA ARG A 20 -9.06 29.55 -16.45
C ARG A 20 -9.76 30.74 -17.14
N ARG A 21 -10.37 31.63 -16.35
CA ARG A 21 -10.99 32.88 -16.81
C ARG A 21 -9.95 34.00 -16.84
N LEU A 22 -8.96 33.85 -17.72
CA LEU A 22 -7.70 34.61 -17.68
C LEU A 22 -7.76 36.02 -18.31
N ASP A 23 -8.87 36.37 -18.96
CA ASP A 23 -9.04 37.65 -19.67
C ASP A 23 -8.91 38.87 -18.75
N GLY A 24 -7.98 39.77 -19.10
CA GLY A 24 -7.75 41.02 -18.36
C GLY A 24 -6.95 40.88 -17.05
N ILE A 25 -6.64 39.66 -16.60
CA ILE A 25 -5.86 39.40 -15.38
C ILE A 25 -4.48 40.11 -15.39
N PRO A 26 -3.67 40.08 -16.46
CA PRO A 26 -2.36 40.75 -16.50
C PRO A 26 -2.43 42.23 -16.12
N LYS A 27 -3.37 42.95 -16.73
CA LYS A 27 -3.59 44.38 -16.45
C LYS A 27 -4.00 44.60 -14.99
N ARG A 28 -4.78 43.69 -14.41
CA ARG A 28 -5.18 43.79 -13.01
C ARG A 28 -4.00 43.61 -12.05
N PHE A 29 -3.07 42.70 -12.34
CA PHE A 29 -1.82 42.62 -11.59
C PHE A 29 -0.94 43.87 -11.77
N GLU A 30 -0.82 44.40 -12.99
CA GLU A 30 -0.10 45.65 -13.26
C GLU A 30 -0.67 46.86 -12.49
N GLU A 31 -2.00 46.93 -12.31
CA GLU A 31 -2.67 47.91 -11.45
C GLU A 31 -2.35 47.70 -9.95
N LEU A 32 -2.23 46.45 -9.49
CA LEU A 32 -1.93 46.11 -8.09
C LEU A 32 -0.45 46.34 -7.73
N PHE A 33 0.48 46.08 -8.66
CA PHE A 33 1.91 46.36 -8.50
C PHE A 33 2.21 47.86 -8.28
N GLN A 34 1.29 48.75 -8.65
CA GLN A 34 1.43 50.21 -8.46
C GLN A 34 0.81 50.73 -7.14
N ARG A 35 0.29 49.86 -6.27
CA ARG A 35 -0.26 50.27 -4.96
C ARG A 35 0.86 50.54 -3.95
N ASN A 36 0.89 51.75 -3.40
CA ASN A 36 1.91 52.16 -2.41
C ASN A 36 1.69 51.63 -0.98
N ASN A 37 0.51 51.06 -0.68
CA ASN A 37 0.12 50.64 0.68
C ASN A 37 -0.08 49.11 0.75
N LEU A 38 0.91 48.33 0.31
CA LEU A 38 0.91 46.86 0.44
C LEU A 38 1.64 46.46 1.72
N ASP A 39 0.95 45.78 2.64
CA ASP A 39 1.58 45.16 3.80
C ASP A 39 2.32 43.85 3.42
N TYR A 40 2.94 43.18 4.40
CA TYR A 40 3.70 41.96 4.15
C TYR A 40 2.83 40.80 3.61
N GLN A 41 1.61 40.65 4.14
CA GLN A 41 0.68 39.61 3.73
C GLN A 41 0.14 39.89 2.31
N ASP A 42 -0.17 41.16 2.01
CA ASP A 42 -0.55 41.60 0.68
C ASP A 42 0.55 41.31 -0.35
N LYS A 43 1.83 41.58 -0.03
CA LYS A 43 2.97 41.29 -0.91
C LYS A 43 3.11 39.80 -1.21
N CYS A 44 3.05 38.95 -0.17
CA CYS A 44 3.09 37.50 -0.33
C CYS A 44 1.98 37.03 -1.28
N PHE A 45 0.73 37.33 -0.93
CA PHE A 45 -0.41 36.82 -1.68
C PHE A 45 -0.51 37.42 -3.11
N LEU A 46 -0.08 38.67 -3.30
CA LEU A 46 0.04 39.28 -4.62
C LEU A 46 1.08 38.55 -5.49
N LEU A 47 2.26 38.24 -4.95
CA LEU A 47 3.30 37.50 -5.66
C LEU A 47 2.83 36.08 -6.01
N PHE A 48 2.22 35.37 -5.06
CA PHE A 48 1.69 34.03 -5.27
C PHE A 48 0.62 34.00 -6.36
N ALA A 49 -0.40 34.87 -6.27
CA ALA A 49 -1.48 34.91 -7.26
C ALA A 49 -0.99 35.33 -8.66
N ALA A 50 0.03 36.20 -8.74
CA ALA A 50 0.65 36.57 -10.01
C ALA A 50 1.37 35.39 -10.68
N PHE A 51 1.98 34.50 -9.92
CA PHE A 51 2.64 33.30 -10.47
C PHE A 51 1.69 32.13 -10.73
N GLU A 52 0.58 32.02 -9.99
CA GLU A 52 -0.54 31.15 -10.38
C GLU A 52 -1.13 31.55 -11.75
N TYR A 53 -1.21 32.86 -12.03
CA TYR A 53 -1.56 33.33 -13.37
C TYR A 53 -0.52 32.94 -14.42
N VAL A 54 0.78 33.16 -14.16
CA VAL A 54 1.87 32.78 -15.09
C VAL A 54 1.81 31.29 -15.43
N ARG A 55 1.52 30.45 -14.43
CA ARG A 55 1.39 29.00 -14.56
C ARG A 55 0.20 28.60 -15.44
N GLU A 56 -1.02 29.03 -15.12
CA GLU A 56 -2.22 28.68 -15.91
C GLU A 56 -2.24 29.33 -17.30
N ALA A 57 -1.61 30.49 -17.48
CA ALA A 57 -1.53 31.20 -18.77
C ALA A 57 -0.35 30.77 -19.64
N ASN A 58 0.68 30.15 -19.05
CA ASN A 58 2.02 29.98 -19.64
C ASN A 58 2.63 31.29 -20.18
N ASP A 59 2.39 32.43 -19.49
CA ASP A 59 2.78 33.76 -19.96
C ASP A 59 4.12 34.24 -19.39
N MET A 60 5.21 33.80 -20.02
CA MET A 60 6.56 34.31 -19.73
C MET A 60 6.81 35.76 -20.19
N ASN A 61 5.94 36.34 -21.03
CA ASN A 61 6.05 37.76 -21.39
C ASN A 61 5.58 38.64 -20.22
N PHE A 62 4.55 38.22 -19.48
CA PHE A 62 4.14 38.88 -18.23
C PHE A 62 5.28 38.91 -17.21
N VAL A 63 5.99 37.79 -17.01
CA VAL A 63 7.18 37.73 -16.13
C VAL A 63 8.26 38.68 -16.61
N THR A 64 8.57 38.65 -17.91
CA THR A 64 9.63 39.49 -18.50
C THR A 64 9.32 40.99 -18.39
N LYS A 65 8.07 41.38 -18.66
CA LYS A 65 7.60 42.77 -18.59
C LYS A 65 7.60 43.32 -17.15
N ASN A 66 7.29 42.48 -16.16
CA ASN A 66 7.16 42.88 -14.76
C ASN A 66 8.36 42.45 -13.89
N MET A 67 9.49 42.06 -14.50
CA MET A 67 10.59 41.39 -13.79
C MET A 67 11.17 42.19 -12.62
N GLU A 68 11.29 43.51 -12.73
CA GLU A 68 11.81 44.37 -11.65
C GLU A 68 10.92 44.33 -10.41
N VAL A 69 9.60 44.53 -10.57
CA VAL A 69 8.67 44.52 -9.42
C VAL A 69 8.48 43.12 -8.84
N LEU A 70 8.49 42.07 -9.67
CA LEU A 70 8.41 40.68 -9.20
C LEU A 70 9.64 40.29 -8.38
N LYS A 71 10.85 40.71 -8.79
CA LYS A 71 12.08 40.51 -8.00
C LYS A 71 12.10 41.36 -6.73
N GLN A 72 11.64 42.60 -6.77
CA GLN A 72 11.52 43.43 -5.56
C GLN A 72 10.55 42.80 -4.55
N LEU A 73 9.42 42.24 -5.00
CA LEU A 73 8.50 41.49 -4.13
C LEU A 73 9.18 40.26 -3.52
N GLN A 74 9.95 39.49 -4.29
CA GLN A 74 10.74 38.38 -3.76
C GLN A 74 11.74 38.83 -2.67
N GLU A 75 12.50 39.90 -2.92
CA GLU A 75 13.48 40.45 -1.96
C GLU A 75 12.80 40.99 -0.69
N ASP A 76 11.69 41.71 -0.83
CA ASP A 76 10.89 42.22 0.28
C ASP A 76 10.39 41.08 1.17
N ILE A 77 9.85 40.01 0.57
CA ILE A 77 9.33 38.83 1.27
C ILE A 77 10.45 38.06 1.97
N LEU A 78 11.55 37.79 1.24
CA LEU A 78 12.74 37.11 1.74
C LEU A 78 13.42 37.88 2.89
N SER A 79 13.34 39.21 2.90
CA SER A 79 13.93 40.03 3.96
C SER A 79 13.15 40.04 5.27
N CYS A 80 11.92 39.51 5.31
CA CYS A 80 11.00 39.69 6.45
C CYS A 80 10.20 38.45 6.89
N TRP A 81 10.41 37.27 6.30
CA TRP A 81 9.61 36.06 6.59
C TRP A 81 9.77 35.50 8.02
N ASP A 82 10.89 35.81 8.68
CA ASP A 82 11.22 35.37 10.04
C ASP A 82 10.93 36.44 11.12
N LYS A 83 10.34 37.57 10.73
CA LYS A 83 10.03 38.72 11.59
C LYS A 83 8.60 38.64 12.15
N PRO A 84 8.30 39.36 13.25
CA PRO A 84 6.94 39.45 13.74
C PRO A 84 6.04 40.22 12.75
N GLY A 85 4.75 39.93 12.80
CA GLY A 85 3.71 40.57 12.00
C GLY A 85 2.33 40.34 12.62
N PHE A 86 1.26 40.77 11.96
CA PHE A 86 -0.10 40.56 12.45
C PHE A 86 -0.68 39.21 11.97
N SER A 87 -1.60 38.64 12.75
CA SER A 87 -2.47 37.54 12.28
C SER A 87 -3.36 38.03 11.12
N LEU A 88 -3.71 37.15 10.17
CA LEU A 88 -4.51 37.55 9.00
C LEU A 88 -5.98 37.79 9.37
N LEU A 89 -6.46 37.13 10.43
CA LEU A 89 -7.87 37.08 10.84
C LEU A 89 -8.14 37.72 12.21
N GLU A 90 -7.10 37.88 13.05
CA GLU A 90 -7.20 38.42 14.41
C GLU A 90 -6.37 39.71 14.48
N ASP A 91 -7.00 40.86 14.77
CA ASP A 91 -6.31 42.17 14.87
C ASP A 91 -5.54 42.35 16.19
N GLU A 92 -5.19 41.25 16.87
CA GLU A 92 -4.66 41.24 18.23
C GLU A 92 -3.14 40.96 18.26
N LYS A 93 -2.37 42.07 18.23
CA LYS A 93 -0.92 42.15 18.46
C LYS A 93 -0.04 41.62 17.30
N GLU A 94 1.13 42.25 17.17
CA GLU A 94 2.23 41.81 16.32
C GLU A 94 3.03 40.69 17.03
N ASP A 95 3.20 39.54 16.37
CA ASP A 95 3.92 38.37 16.90
C ASP A 95 4.48 37.48 15.78
N TYR A 96 5.24 36.45 16.13
CA TYR A 96 5.80 35.48 15.19
C TYR A 96 4.76 34.41 14.87
N TYR A 97 3.92 34.67 13.86
CA TYR A 97 2.88 33.73 13.42
C TYR A 97 3.40 32.72 12.37
N THR A 98 2.96 31.47 12.45
CA THR A 98 3.31 30.41 11.49
C THR A 98 2.75 30.68 10.10
N SER A 99 1.59 31.34 10.03
CA SER A 99 0.95 31.77 8.79
C SER A 99 1.86 32.68 7.96
N ILE A 100 2.63 33.58 8.60
CA ILE A 100 3.61 34.46 7.93
C ILE A 100 4.68 33.62 7.19
N VAL A 101 5.25 32.62 7.86
CA VAL A 101 6.24 31.69 7.28
C VAL A 101 5.62 30.89 6.13
N GLY A 102 4.38 30.41 6.30
CA GLY A 102 3.62 29.71 5.27
C GLY A 102 3.38 30.55 4.02
N MET A 103 2.87 31.78 4.19
CA MET A 103 2.65 32.73 3.11
C MET A 103 3.95 33.03 2.36
N ALA A 104 5.04 33.29 3.09
CA ALA A 104 6.35 33.55 2.51
C ALA A 104 6.84 32.36 1.68
N TYR A 105 6.78 31.15 2.23
CA TYR A 105 7.19 29.92 1.58
C TYR A 105 6.48 29.72 0.24
N GLY A 106 5.14 29.71 0.21
CA GLY A 106 4.40 29.45 -1.03
C GLY A 106 4.63 30.53 -2.08
N SER A 107 4.71 31.80 -1.67
CA SER A 107 4.95 32.93 -2.56
C SER A 107 6.34 32.89 -3.18
N LEU A 108 7.36 32.58 -2.36
CA LEU A 108 8.73 32.42 -2.81
C LEU A 108 8.88 31.17 -3.67
N TYR A 109 8.35 30.02 -3.25
CA TYR A 109 8.39 28.77 -4.02
C TYR A 109 7.79 28.96 -5.42
N ASN A 110 6.53 29.41 -5.50
CA ASN A 110 5.80 29.51 -6.76
C ASN A 110 6.47 30.53 -7.72
N SER A 111 6.92 31.68 -7.21
CA SER A 111 7.67 32.65 -8.02
C SER A 111 9.05 32.14 -8.46
N ASN A 112 9.71 31.34 -7.62
CA ASN A 112 11.06 30.87 -7.89
C ASN A 112 11.11 29.71 -8.90
N LEU A 113 10.00 29.00 -9.12
CA LEU A 113 9.83 28.07 -10.24
C LEU A 113 10.23 28.72 -11.58
N TYR A 114 9.93 30.01 -11.76
CA TYR A 114 10.20 30.78 -12.98
C TYR A 114 11.37 31.75 -12.86
N LEU A 115 11.59 32.36 -11.68
CA LEU A 115 12.65 33.37 -11.48
C LEU A 115 14.03 32.77 -11.12
N LYS A 116 14.10 31.50 -10.73
CA LYS A 116 15.33 30.70 -10.52
C LYS A 116 16.43 31.41 -9.69
N ASN A 117 16.06 32.08 -8.61
CA ASN A 117 16.98 32.72 -7.66
C ASN A 117 17.49 31.68 -6.63
N GLN A 118 18.80 31.45 -6.62
CA GLN A 118 19.46 30.48 -5.74
C GLN A 118 19.29 30.77 -4.24
N THR A 119 19.37 32.04 -3.83
CA THR A 119 19.21 32.44 -2.41
C THR A 119 17.81 32.10 -1.90
N ILE A 120 16.82 32.19 -2.79
CA ILE A 120 15.43 31.85 -2.47
C ILE A 120 15.27 30.33 -2.34
N THR A 121 15.85 29.53 -3.25
CA THR A 121 15.85 28.05 -3.13
C THR A 121 16.46 27.59 -1.81
N GLN A 122 17.63 28.15 -1.44
CA GLN A 122 18.29 27.88 -0.16
C GLN A 122 17.39 28.21 1.04
N CYS A 123 16.67 29.34 0.98
CA CYS A 123 15.81 29.78 2.07
C CYS A 123 14.55 28.91 2.22
N ILE A 124 13.87 28.60 1.10
CA ILE A 124 12.69 27.70 1.03
C ILE A 124 12.98 26.38 1.77
N ASN A 125 14.14 25.77 1.51
CA ASN A 125 14.54 24.50 2.11
C ASN A 125 14.78 24.59 3.62
N GLN A 126 15.11 25.79 4.13
CA GLN A 126 15.26 26.06 5.55
C GLN A 126 13.90 26.37 6.22
N MET A 127 12.93 26.94 5.51
CA MET A 127 11.64 27.35 6.06
C MET A 127 10.84 26.17 6.67
N LYS A 128 10.77 25.00 6.02
CA LYS A 128 10.05 23.84 6.59
C LYS A 128 10.73 23.30 7.86
N ASN A 129 12.05 23.23 7.87
CA ASN A 129 12.82 22.86 9.06
C ASN A 129 12.68 23.89 10.20
N TYR A 130 12.67 25.19 9.86
CA TYR A 130 12.40 26.28 10.81
C TYR A 130 10.98 26.20 11.39
N ALA A 131 9.99 25.85 10.56
CA ALA A 131 8.62 25.64 10.99
C ALA A 131 8.51 24.50 12.00
N TYR A 132 9.10 23.33 11.71
CA TYR A 132 9.19 22.23 12.69
C TYR A 132 9.89 22.68 13.98
N ALA A 133 11.09 23.26 13.90
CA ALA A 133 11.89 23.61 15.08
C ALA A 133 11.27 24.69 15.99
N ASN A 134 10.39 25.55 15.47
CA ASN A 134 9.88 26.72 16.19
C ASN A 134 8.37 26.73 16.42
N TYR A 135 7.61 25.92 15.67
CA TYR A 135 6.14 25.98 15.66
C TYR A 135 5.47 24.60 15.81
N THR A 136 6.19 23.55 16.24
CA THR A 136 5.53 22.34 16.77
C THR A 136 5.57 22.30 18.30
N ASN A 137 4.50 21.78 18.90
CA ASN A 137 4.40 21.52 20.33
C ASN A 137 3.56 20.27 20.58
N ALA A 138 4.12 19.23 21.22
CA ALA A 138 3.41 17.97 21.48
C ALA A 138 2.84 17.33 20.20
N GLY A 139 3.68 17.21 19.16
CA GLY A 139 3.33 16.56 17.89
C GLY A 139 2.37 17.31 16.95
N LYS A 140 1.87 18.49 17.32
CA LYS A 140 1.01 19.36 16.48
C LYS A 140 1.70 20.66 16.09
N LEU A 141 1.26 21.29 15.01
CA LEU A 141 1.65 22.66 14.64
C LEU A 141 0.85 23.68 15.48
N VAL A 142 1.50 24.76 15.95
CA VAL A 142 0.89 25.86 16.72
C VAL A 142 0.95 27.17 15.94
N SER A 143 0.07 28.14 16.25
CA SER A 143 -0.05 29.40 15.49
C SER A 143 1.05 30.42 15.77
N VAL A 144 1.67 30.38 16.95
CA VAL A 144 2.69 31.35 17.41
C VAL A 144 3.95 30.58 17.81
N ARG A 145 5.11 31.16 17.50
CA ARG A 145 6.44 30.60 17.81
C ARG A 145 6.57 30.20 19.28
N HIS A 146 6.93 28.93 19.52
CA HIS A 146 7.02 28.30 20.85
C HIS A 146 5.73 28.38 21.71
N GLY A 147 4.58 28.68 21.08
CA GLY A 147 3.28 28.73 21.71
C GLY A 147 2.64 27.36 21.93
N LYS A 148 1.37 27.37 22.31
CA LYS A 148 0.52 26.16 22.48
C LYS A 148 -0.83 26.24 21.76
N GLU A 149 -1.18 27.42 21.28
CA GLU A 149 -2.48 27.73 20.72
C GLU A 149 -2.56 27.33 19.25
N VAL A 150 -3.72 26.82 18.86
CA VAL A 150 -4.05 26.51 17.48
C VAL A 150 -5.24 27.38 17.07
N THR A 151 -4.96 28.34 16.21
CA THR A 151 -5.96 29.22 15.59
C THR A 151 -6.14 28.84 14.12
N ILE A 152 -7.27 29.22 13.52
CA ILE A 152 -7.58 28.86 12.12
C ILE A 152 -6.65 29.54 11.11
N ASP A 153 -5.96 30.62 11.51
CA ASP A 153 -4.98 31.32 10.66
C ASP A 153 -3.82 30.41 10.24
N LEU A 154 -3.56 29.37 11.05
CA LEU A 154 -2.64 28.29 10.75
C LEU A 154 -2.98 27.57 9.44
N LEU A 155 -4.23 27.58 8.95
CA LEU A 155 -4.55 26.97 7.65
C LEU A 155 -3.84 27.64 6.46
N TRP A 156 -3.40 28.90 6.59
CA TRP A 156 -2.61 29.57 5.55
C TRP A 156 -1.21 28.98 5.36
N VAL A 157 -0.71 28.13 6.27
CA VAL A 157 0.51 27.34 6.02
C VAL A 157 0.30 26.24 4.98
N CYS A 158 -0.96 25.90 4.70
CA CYS A 158 -1.35 24.84 3.80
C CYS A 158 -2.07 25.39 2.57
N VAL A 159 -3.13 26.19 2.75
CA VAL A 159 -3.95 26.69 1.64
C VAL A 159 -3.88 28.21 1.51
N PRO A 160 -3.52 28.78 0.35
CA PRO A 160 -3.00 28.12 -0.86
C PRO A 160 -1.49 27.81 -0.81
N PHE A 161 -0.77 28.18 0.25
CA PHE A 161 0.69 28.36 0.18
C PHE A 161 1.56 27.11 0.41
N GLY A 162 1.00 25.96 0.80
CA GLY A 162 1.63 24.63 0.70
C GLY A 162 2.97 24.39 1.43
N LEU A 163 3.29 25.10 2.52
CA LEU A 163 4.43 24.74 3.38
C LEU A 163 4.23 23.37 4.06
N PHE A 164 2.98 23.09 4.41
CA PHE A 164 2.52 21.76 4.84
C PHE A 164 1.38 21.30 3.94
N ASN A 165 1.34 20.00 3.65
CA ASN A 165 0.25 19.37 2.91
C ASN A 165 -0.93 19.07 3.85
N PRO A 166 -2.17 18.91 3.35
CA PRO A 166 -3.31 18.60 4.21
C PRO A 166 -3.18 17.27 4.99
N GLU A 167 -2.31 16.38 4.54
CA GLU A 167 -2.03 15.07 5.13
C GLU A 167 -0.92 15.10 6.18
N ASP A 168 -0.11 16.18 6.26
CA ASP A 168 1.02 16.27 7.19
C ASP A 168 0.53 16.10 8.65
N LEU A 169 1.01 15.05 9.33
CA LEU A 169 0.47 14.62 10.63
C LEU A 169 0.41 15.73 11.68
N VAL A 170 1.40 16.62 11.70
CA VAL A 170 1.45 17.78 12.60
C VAL A 170 0.28 18.75 12.40
N LEU A 171 -0.21 18.90 11.17
CA LEU A 171 -1.36 19.74 10.83
C LEU A 171 -2.68 19.00 11.11
N VAL A 172 -2.73 17.69 10.84
CA VAL A 172 -3.87 16.83 11.19
C VAL A 172 -4.14 16.82 12.69
N GLU A 173 -3.08 16.81 13.52
CA GLU A 173 -3.22 16.89 14.97
C GLU A 173 -3.73 18.28 15.42
N SER A 174 -3.19 19.38 14.86
CA SER A 174 -3.68 20.74 15.12
C SER A 174 -5.19 20.88 14.91
N LEU A 175 -5.71 20.28 13.84
CA LEU A 175 -7.12 20.33 13.46
C LEU A 175 -8.08 19.68 14.46
N LYS A 176 -7.60 18.79 15.35
CA LYS A 176 -8.42 18.22 16.42
C LYS A 176 -8.77 19.25 17.51
N GLU A 177 -7.94 20.29 17.65
CA GLU A 177 -8.12 21.36 18.63
C GLU A 177 -8.76 22.63 18.03
N MET A 178 -8.76 22.78 16.71
CA MET A 178 -9.41 23.91 16.04
C MET A 178 -10.92 23.94 16.28
N ASN A 179 -11.43 25.06 16.81
CA ASN A 179 -12.85 25.24 17.12
C ASN A 179 -13.53 26.29 16.22
N PRO A 180 -14.18 25.89 15.10
CA PRO A 180 -14.71 26.82 14.10
C PRO A 180 -16.07 27.46 14.45
N LYS A 181 -16.65 27.15 15.63
CA LYS A 181 -18.11 27.19 15.89
C LYS A 181 -18.85 28.54 15.77
N LYS A 182 -18.21 29.67 15.41
CA LYS A 182 -18.87 31.01 15.41
C LYS A 182 -18.46 32.01 14.31
N HIS A 183 -17.53 31.70 13.39
CA HIS A 183 -17.05 32.73 12.44
C HIS A 183 -17.06 32.28 10.97
N GLN A 184 -17.68 33.10 10.12
CA GLN A 184 -17.92 32.81 8.70
C GLN A 184 -16.63 32.54 7.91
N ALA A 185 -15.58 33.34 8.14
CA ALA A 185 -14.28 33.13 7.50
C ALA A 185 -13.61 31.81 7.90
N TYR A 186 -13.91 31.29 9.09
CA TYR A 186 -13.28 30.08 9.63
C TYR A 186 -13.91 28.84 8.96
N ASN A 187 -15.23 28.85 8.78
CA ASN A 187 -15.93 27.85 7.97
C ASN A 187 -15.41 27.82 6.54
N ALA A 188 -15.22 28.99 5.91
CA ALA A 188 -14.76 29.06 4.52
C ALA A 188 -13.31 28.54 4.33
N LEU A 189 -12.38 28.91 5.21
CA LEU A 189 -10.99 28.40 5.14
C LEU A 189 -10.90 26.91 5.47
N LEU A 190 -11.69 26.43 6.43
CA LEU A 190 -11.73 25.00 6.75
C LEU A 190 -12.36 24.20 5.60
N ALA A 191 -13.37 24.74 4.92
CA ALA A 191 -13.90 24.15 3.69
C ALA A 191 -12.82 24.06 2.60
N TRP A 192 -11.98 25.08 2.45
CA TRP A 192 -10.86 25.06 1.50
C TRP A 192 -9.82 23.98 1.86
N TYR A 193 -9.30 23.97 3.09
CA TYR A 193 -8.37 22.94 3.54
C TYR A 193 -8.91 21.51 3.33
N LEU A 194 -10.20 21.28 3.63
CA LEU A 194 -10.83 19.97 3.44
C LEU A 194 -11.05 19.63 1.95
N THR A 195 -11.19 20.63 1.07
CA THR A 195 -11.22 20.41 -0.38
C THR A 195 -9.85 20.00 -0.92
N GLU A 196 -8.75 20.62 -0.49
CA GLU A 196 -7.41 20.15 -0.89
C GLU A 196 -7.05 18.78 -0.27
N LYS A 197 -7.67 18.41 0.86
CA LYS A 197 -7.55 17.07 1.47
C LYS A 197 -8.41 15.99 0.77
N SER A 198 -9.22 16.38 -0.20
CA SER A 198 -10.27 15.54 -0.80
C SER A 198 -11.31 14.99 0.23
N ASP A 199 -11.40 15.58 1.44
CA ASP A 199 -12.49 15.38 2.42
C ASP A 199 -13.71 16.22 1.99
N TYR A 200 -14.23 15.89 0.82
CA TYR A 200 -15.33 16.59 0.18
C TYR A 200 -16.62 16.58 1.01
N LYS A 201 -16.80 15.57 1.88
CA LYS A 201 -17.93 15.50 2.83
C LYS A 201 -17.85 16.67 3.80
N ARG A 202 -16.78 16.77 4.58
CA ARG A 202 -16.65 17.85 5.58
C ARG A 202 -16.45 19.21 4.91
N ALA A 203 -15.76 19.28 3.77
CA ALA A 203 -15.63 20.51 2.99
C ALA A 203 -17.01 21.12 2.68
N LYS A 204 -17.94 20.32 2.12
CA LYS A 204 -19.32 20.71 1.86
C LYS A 204 -20.07 21.14 3.13
N MET A 205 -19.91 20.42 4.25
CA MET A 205 -20.55 20.77 5.53
C MET A 205 -20.13 22.15 6.05
N TYR A 206 -18.85 22.52 5.93
CA TYR A 206 -18.38 23.85 6.33
C TYR A 206 -18.77 24.92 5.31
N LEU A 207 -18.75 24.60 4.00
CA LEU A 207 -19.16 25.49 2.92
C LEU A 207 -20.64 25.92 3.04
N ALA A 208 -21.53 24.99 3.43
CA ALA A 208 -22.94 25.27 3.70
C ALA A 208 -23.17 26.23 4.87
N ARG A 209 -22.20 26.35 5.78
CA ARG A 209 -22.21 27.29 6.93
C ARG A 209 -21.53 28.63 6.58
N VAL A 210 -21.43 28.96 5.30
CA VAL A 210 -20.94 30.24 4.80
C VAL A 210 -22.14 31.11 4.32
N ASP A 211 -22.89 31.61 5.30
CA ASP A 211 -24.14 32.35 5.16
C ASP A 211 -24.06 33.75 5.81
N GLY A 212 -23.71 34.78 5.02
CA GLY A 212 -23.83 36.19 5.47
C GLY A 212 -22.96 37.21 4.73
N ASP A 213 -22.91 38.42 5.30
CA ASP A 213 -22.31 39.63 4.70
C ASP A 213 -20.76 39.65 4.68
N CYS A 214 -20.08 38.58 5.10
CA CYS A 214 -18.63 38.53 5.14
C CYS A 214 -18.02 38.37 3.74
N THR A 215 -17.60 39.47 3.13
CA THR A 215 -17.05 39.52 1.75
C THR A 215 -15.86 38.59 1.54
N PHE A 216 -14.99 38.41 2.54
CA PHE A 216 -13.86 37.47 2.50
C PHE A 216 -14.34 36.01 2.51
N ALA A 217 -15.23 35.64 3.44
CA ALA A 217 -15.75 34.29 3.51
C ALA A 217 -16.49 33.90 2.22
N ASN A 218 -17.27 34.82 1.64
CA ASN A 218 -17.91 34.64 0.36
C ASN A 218 -16.90 34.43 -0.78
N ALA A 219 -15.82 35.21 -0.85
CA ALA A 219 -14.79 35.02 -1.89
C ALA A 219 -14.09 33.66 -1.78
N VAL A 220 -13.76 33.20 -0.55
CA VAL A 220 -13.21 31.85 -0.34
C VAL A 220 -14.24 30.78 -0.70
N ARG A 221 -15.52 30.95 -0.33
CA ARG A 221 -16.60 30.03 -0.69
C ARG A 221 -16.75 29.89 -2.21
N ASP A 222 -16.65 30.99 -2.96
CA ASP A 222 -16.81 30.98 -4.41
C ASP A 222 -15.61 30.29 -5.10
N LEU A 223 -14.38 30.48 -4.58
CA LEU A 223 -13.18 29.73 -4.97
C LEU A 223 -13.31 28.22 -4.68
N VAL A 224 -13.71 27.85 -3.46
CA VAL A 224 -13.88 26.45 -3.06
C VAL A 224 -15.01 25.78 -3.86
N SER A 225 -16.11 26.49 -4.09
CA SER A 225 -17.20 26.02 -4.96
C SER A 225 -16.70 25.78 -6.39
N THR A 226 -15.81 26.63 -6.90
CA THR A 226 -15.18 26.47 -8.21
C THR A 226 -14.27 25.23 -8.25
N LYS A 227 -13.40 25.03 -7.25
CA LYS A 227 -12.57 23.81 -7.13
C LYS A 227 -13.44 22.54 -7.07
N LEU A 228 -14.45 22.51 -6.22
CA LEU A 228 -15.36 21.37 -6.09
C LEU A 228 -16.18 21.10 -7.37
N LYS A 229 -16.51 22.12 -8.17
CA LYS A 229 -17.14 21.95 -9.49
C LYS A 229 -16.18 21.34 -10.51
N LEU A 230 -14.93 21.82 -10.56
CA LEU A 230 -13.89 21.30 -11.45
C LEU A 230 -13.50 19.86 -11.11
N ALA A 231 -13.48 19.50 -9.82
CA ALA A 231 -13.32 18.12 -9.34
C ALA A 231 -14.57 17.24 -9.57
N GLY A 232 -15.64 17.74 -10.20
CA GLY A 232 -16.87 16.97 -10.47
C GLY A 232 -17.69 16.61 -9.22
N ILE A 233 -17.36 17.17 -8.05
CA ILE A 233 -17.99 16.91 -6.75
C ILE A 233 -19.28 17.69 -6.58
N LEU A 234 -19.27 18.97 -6.97
CA LEU A 234 -20.47 19.79 -7.14
C LEU A 234 -20.95 19.68 -8.59
N LYS A 235 -21.57 18.53 -8.93
CA LYS A 235 -22.40 18.46 -10.14
C LYS A 235 -23.62 19.37 -9.97
N ASP A 236 -24.15 19.90 -11.06
CA ASP A 236 -25.41 20.66 -11.06
C ASP A 236 -26.66 19.77 -10.80
N THR A 237 -26.46 18.52 -10.36
CA THR A 237 -27.49 17.52 -10.07
C THR A 237 -27.64 17.33 -8.56
N PRO A 238 -28.85 17.44 -7.97
CA PRO A 238 -29.06 17.38 -6.53
C PRO A 238 -28.87 15.99 -5.90
N ILE A 239 -28.73 14.93 -6.70
CA ILE A 239 -28.57 13.53 -6.23
C ILE A 239 -27.34 12.90 -6.88
N PHE A 240 -26.51 12.24 -6.08
CA PHE A 240 -25.33 11.49 -6.50
C PHE A 240 -25.41 10.04 -6.01
N HIS A 241 -25.21 9.11 -6.94
CA HIS A 241 -25.21 7.67 -6.72
C HIS A 241 -24.22 7.02 -7.70
N VAL A 242 -23.39 6.10 -7.21
CA VAL A 242 -22.46 5.30 -8.02
C VAL A 242 -22.63 3.85 -7.57
N PRO A 243 -23.31 2.98 -8.33
CA PRO A 243 -23.79 1.70 -7.80
C PRO A 243 -22.71 0.76 -7.26
N LEU A 244 -21.47 0.87 -7.76
CA LEU A 244 -20.32 0.04 -7.41
C LEU A 244 -19.24 0.83 -6.64
N GLY A 245 -19.53 2.10 -6.31
CA GLY A 245 -18.64 2.99 -5.58
C GLY A 245 -17.30 3.18 -6.28
N ASN A 246 -16.23 3.05 -5.49
CA ASN A 246 -14.84 2.97 -5.94
C ASN A 246 -14.28 1.54 -5.86
N PHE A 247 -15.14 0.53 -5.67
CA PHE A 247 -14.77 -0.87 -5.50
C PHE A 247 -13.82 -1.19 -4.33
N ASN A 248 -13.76 -0.37 -3.27
CA ASN A 248 -13.11 -0.78 -2.02
C ASN A 248 -13.96 -1.84 -1.30
N ARG A 249 -13.48 -3.10 -1.28
CA ARG A 249 -14.21 -4.24 -0.71
C ARG A 249 -14.33 -4.23 0.81
N TYR A 250 -13.54 -3.41 1.50
CA TYR A 250 -13.52 -3.34 2.95
C TYR A 250 -14.18 -2.06 3.51
N GLU A 251 -14.34 -1.03 2.69
CA GLU A 251 -14.84 0.29 3.09
C GLU A 251 -15.89 0.78 2.09
N SER A 252 -17.14 0.37 2.29
CA SER A 252 -18.28 0.74 1.43
C SER A 252 -18.56 2.24 1.47
N GLN A 253 -18.71 2.85 0.30
CA GLN A 253 -19.03 4.26 0.16
C GLN A 253 -20.54 4.50 0.40
N ASN A 254 -20.89 5.66 0.98
CA ASN A 254 -22.26 5.98 1.39
C ASN A 254 -23.23 6.33 0.23
N TYR A 255 -22.84 6.06 -1.02
CA TYR A 255 -23.61 6.33 -2.25
C TYR A 255 -23.70 5.10 -3.18
N GLU A 256 -23.44 3.90 -2.65
CA GLU A 256 -23.40 2.63 -3.39
C GLU A 256 -24.75 1.89 -3.45
N ARG A 257 -24.79 0.78 -4.20
CA ARG A 257 -25.76 -0.30 -4.03
C ARG A 257 -25.11 -1.45 -3.28
N THR A 258 -25.74 -1.96 -2.23
CA THR A 258 -25.30 -3.18 -1.54
C THR A 258 -26.31 -4.32 -1.74
N PRO A 259 -25.85 -5.54 -2.08
CA PRO A 259 -24.51 -5.84 -2.60
C PRO A 259 -24.29 -5.24 -4.01
N TRP A 260 -23.02 -5.03 -4.39
CA TRP A 260 -22.65 -4.54 -5.73
C TRP A 260 -23.19 -5.43 -6.85
N PHE A 261 -23.10 -6.74 -6.66
CA PHE A 261 -23.55 -7.78 -7.60
C PHE A 261 -24.58 -8.71 -6.91
N PRO A 262 -25.87 -8.32 -6.87
CA PRO A 262 -26.90 -9.12 -6.20
C PRO A 262 -27.04 -10.52 -6.76
N LYS A 263 -27.00 -11.51 -5.89
CA LYS A 263 -27.29 -12.92 -6.18
C LYS A 263 -28.78 -13.20 -5.95
N ASP A 264 -29.28 -14.29 -6.54
CA ASP A 264 -30.65 -14.77 -6.36
C ASP A 264 -31.01 -14.89 -4.87
N GLY A 265 -31.99 -14.11 -4.42
CA GLY A 265 -32.43 -14.03 -3.02
C GLY A 265 -31.71 -13.00 -2.13
N ASP A 266 -30.67 -12.31 -2.61
CA ASP A 266 -30.04 -11.21 -1.86
C ASP A 266 -31.01 -10.02 -1.73
N ASN A 267 -31.07 -9.42 -0.54
CA ASN A 267 -31.78 -8.16 -0.32
C ASN A 267 -30.94 -6.98 -0.84
N VAL A 268 -31.49 -6.22 -1.78
CA VAL A 268 -30.83 -5.07 -2.39
C VAL A 268 -31.20 -3.78 -1.67
N THR A 269 -30.19 -3.03 -1.25
CA THR A 269 -30.33 -1.67 -0.73
C THR A 269 -29.51 -0.72 -1.59
N VAL A 270 -30.11 0.40 -1.97
CA VAL A 270 -29.49 1.48 -2.75
C VAL A 270 -29.31 2.70 -1.83
N TYR A 271 -28.18 3.38 -1.94
CA TYR A 271 -27.88 4.61 -1.21
C TYR A 271 -27.57 5.76 -2.18
N ALA A 272 -28.02 6.97 -1.84
CA ALA A 272 -27.64 8.18 -2.56
C ALA A 272 -27.32 9.32 -1.60
N VAL A 273 -26.36 10.17 -1.96
CA VAL A 273 -26.05 11.41 -1.24
C VAL A 273 -26.55 12.59 -2.06
N THR A 274 -26.92 13.69 -1.40
CA THR A 274 -27.50 14.86 -2.08
C THR A 274 -26.74 16.16 -1.85
N TRP A 275 -27.07 17.15 -2.66
CA TRP A 275 -26.72 18.53 -2.39
C TRP A 275 -27.95 19.45 -2.51
N PRO A 276 -28.37 20.17 -1.43
CA PRO A 276 -27.84 20.10 -0.06
C PRO A 276 -27.92 18.70 0.57
N VAL A 277 -27.12 18.45 1.61
CA VAL A 277 -26.99 17.14 2.29
C VAL A 277 -28.33 16.58 2.75
N ARG A 278 -29.25 17.47 3.16
CA ARG A 278 -30.65 17.17 3.43
C ARG A 278 -31.51 18.02 2.50
N TYR A 279 -32.34 17.38 1.70
CA TYR A 279 -33.29 18.03 0.81
C TYR A 279 -34.61 18.30 1.57
N GLU A 280 -35.27 19.43 1.29
CA GLU A 280 -36.58 19.75 1.91
C GLU A 280 -37.72 18.93 1.29
N SER A 281 -37.70 18.80 -0.05
CA SER A 281 -38.65 17.97 -0.80
C SER A 281 -38.29 16.48 -0.68
N GLU A 282 -39.31 15.61 -0.75
CA GLU A 282 -39.13 14.16 -0.66
C GLU A 282 -38.30 13.61 -1.82
N ILE A 283 -37.32 12.74 -1.50
CA ILE A 283 -36.56 12.00 -2.51
C ILE A 283 -37.14 10.60 -2.62
N THR A 284 -37.49 10.20 -3.83
CA THR A 284 -37.99 8.86 -4.12
C THR A 284 -37.10 8.14 -5.13
N LEU A 285 -37.11 6.81 -5.09
CA LEU A 285 -36.53 5.94 -6.10
C LEU A 285 -37.68 5.17 -6.74
N SER A 286 -37.86 5.27 -8.06
CA SER A 286 -38.71 4.33 -8.78
C SER A 286 -37.85 3.23 -9.40
N TYR A 287 -38.41 2.02 -9.50
CA TYR A 287 -37.78 0.95 -10.26
C TYR A 287 -38.78 0.12 -11.04
N VAL A 288 -38.28 -0.51 -12.11
CA VAL A 288 -39.01 -1.42 -12.99
C VAL A 288 -38.19 -2.70 -13.13
N THR A 289 -38.85 -3.86 -13.01
CA THR A 289 -38.20 -5.16 -13.26
C THR A 289 -38.49 -5.69 -14.67
N SER A 290 -37.69 -6.63 -15.16
CA SER A 290 -37.88 -7.32 -16.45
C SER A 290 -39.25 -8.01 -16.59
N GLU A 291 -39.89 -8.37 -15.47
CA GLU A 291 -41.21 -9.00 -15.43
C GLU A 291 -42.36 -7.95 -15.43
N GLY A 292 -42.03 -6.66 -15.42
CA GLY A 292 -42.97 -5.55 -15.44
C GLY A 292 -43.48 -5.09 -14.07
N HIS A 293 -42.91 -5.60 -12.96
CA HIS A 293 -43.18 -5.02 -11.64
C HIS A 293 -42.68 -3.59 -11.58
N LYS A 294 -43.42 -2.70 -10.90
CA LYS A 294 -43.09 -1.28 -10.74
C LYS A 294 -43.37 -0.84 -9.33
N GLU A 295 -42.43 -0.13 -8.73
CA GLU A 295 -42.53 0.33 -7.35
C GLU A 295 -41.83 1.69 -7.18
N VAL A 296 -42.28 2.44 -6.18
CA VAL A 296 -41.70 3.74 -5.79
C VAL A 296 -41.43 3.70 -4.30
N ILE A 297 -40.18 3.90 -3.93
CA ILE A 297 -39.68 3.85 -2.55
C ILE A 297 -39.33 5.28 -2.11
N ILE A 298 -39.81 5.66 -0.94
CA ILE A 298 -39.43 6.92 -0.27
C ILE A 298 -38.06 6.72 0.40
N GLY A 299 -37.14 7.64 0.16
CA GLY A 299 -35.78 7.58 0.71
C GLY A 299 -35.76 7.90 2.20
N GLU A 300 -35.18 7.00 2.99
CA GLU A 300 -34.95 7.19 4.42
C GLU A 300 -33.61 7.90 4.65
N PHE A 301 -33.61 9.13 5.16
CA PHE A 301 -32.36 9.83 5.49
C PHE A 301 -31.71 9.24 6.75
N ILE A 302 -30.45 8.83 6.63
CA ILE A 302 -29.63 8.29 7.72
C ILE A 302 -28.64 9.38 8.16
N GLU A 303 -28.84 9.92 9.37
CA GLU A 303 -28.05 11.04 9.89
C GLU A 303 -26.55 10.70 10.02
N ASP A 304 -26.19 9.50 10.52
CA ASP A 304 -24.80 9.10 10.76
C ASP A 304 -23.96 9.03 9.48
N THR A 305 -24.54 8.46 8.41
CA THR A 305 -23.89 8.32 7.10
C THR A 305 -24.14 9.51 6.18
N GLU A 306 -25.06 10.41 6.50
CA GLU A 306 -25.49 11.57 5.71
C GLU A 306 -25.93 11.19 4.27
N ASN A 307 -26.76 10.15 4.17
CA ASN A 307 -27.27 9.62 2.90
C ASN A 307 -28.75 9.19 2.98
N TYR A 308 -29.38 9.00 1.82
CA TYR A 308 -30.71 8.43 1.71
C TYR A 308 -30.62 6.94 1.39
N ARG A 309 -31.31 6.11 2.17
CA ARG A 309 -31.44 4.65 2.01
C ARG A 309 -32.74 4.28 1.31
N PHE A 310 -32.65 3.38 0.33
CA PHE A 310 -33.78 2.81 -0.41
C PHE A 310 -33.67 1.28 -0.37
N ASN A 311 -34.60 0.58 0.28
CA ASN A 311 -34.58 -0.88 0.38
C ASN A 311 -35.48 -1.47 -0.72
N LEU A 312 -34.89 -2.06 -1.75
CA LEU A 312 -35.58 -2.59 -2.93
C LEU A 312 -36.12 -4.02 -2.72
N GLY A 313 -35.75 -4.68 -1.62
CA GLY A 313 -36.12 -6.07 -1.35
C GLY A 313 -35.23 -7.07 -2.08
N ALA A 314 -35.67 -8.33 -2.13
CA ALA A 314 -34.95 -9.40 -2.80
C ALA A 314 -35.57 -9.73 -4.16
N PHE A 315 -34.71 -10.09 -5.12
CA PHE A 315 -35.09 -10.41 -6.50
C PHE A 315 -34.68 -11.84 -6.88
N LYS A 316 -35.31 -12.38 -7.92
CA LYS A 316 -34.97 -13.68 -8.48
C LYS A 316 -33.78 -13.56 -9.43
N GLY A 317 -33.02 -14.65 -9.58
CA GLY A 317 -31.96 -14.75 -10.59
C GLY A 317 -32.48 -14.45 -12.00
N LYS A 318 -31.63 -13.82 -12.83
CA LYS A 318 -31.92 -13.31 -14.19
C LYS A 318 -32.83 -12.09 -14.27
N THR A 319 -33.51 -11.68 -13.19
CA THR A 319 -34.27 -10.43 -13.18
C THR A 319 -33.34 -9.24 -13.42
N THR A 320 -33.68 -8.41 -14.39
CA THR A 320 -33.07 -7.10 -14.61
C THR A 320 -33.88 -6.05 -13.87
N VAL A 321 -33.22 -5.19 -13.10
CA VAL A 321 -33.82 -4.08 -12.36
C VAL A 321 -33.23 -2.78 -12.86
N THR A 322 -34.09 -1.90 -13.36
CA THR A 322 -33.74 -0.53 -13.77
C THR A 322 -34.40 0.46 -12.81
N TYR A 323 -33.63 1.39 -12.25
CA TYR A 323 -34.09 2.36 -11.25
C TYR A 323 -33.63 3.78 -11.54
N GLN A 324 -34.40 4.75 -11.04
CA GLN A 324 -34.17 6.18 -11.21
C GLN A 324 -34.54 6.90 -9.91
N PHE A 325 -33.78 7.93 -9.53
CA PHE A 325 -34.10 8.79 -8.41
C PHE A 325 -34.86 10.04 -8.88
N HIS A 326 -35.79 10.50 -8.06
CA HIS A 326 -36.65 11.64 -8.32
C HIS A 326 -36.68 12.57 -7.10
N THR A 327 -36.65 13.87 -7.36
CA THR A 327 -36.99 14.93 -6.40
C THR A 327 -37.64 16.08 -7.16
N GLU A 328 -38.02 17.15 -6.47
CA GLU A 328 -38.70 18.30 -7.07
C GLU A 328 -37.86 18.93 -8.21
N GLY A 329 -38.39 18.87 -9.43
CA GLY A 329 -37.73 19.40 -10.63
C GLY A 329 -36.56 18.57 -11.18
N PHE A 330 -36.24 17.41 -10.61
CA PHE A 330 -35.08 16.61 -11.03
C PHE A 330 -35.35 15.09 -11.10
N ASN A 331 -34.84 14.46 -12.16
CA ASN A 331 -34.71 13.01 -12.29
C ASN A 331 -33.24 12.67 -12.57
N SER A 332 -32.72 11.62 -11.96
CA SER A 332 -31.37 11.12 -12.26
C SER A 332 -31.28 10.45 -13.63
N ASN A 333 -30.09 10.03 -14.04
CA ASN A 333 -29.94 8.98 -15.04
C ASN A 333 -30.62 7.68 -14.55
N GLU A 334 -30.97 6.79 -15.47
CA GLU A 334 -31.36 5.42 -15.14
C GLU A 334 -30.12 4.59 -14.77
N PHE A 335 -30.24 3.76 -13.75
CA PHE A 335 -29.23 2.79 -13.33
C PHE A 335 -29.81 1.38 -13.49
N THR A 336 -29.01 0.42 -13.95
CA THR A 336 -29.47 -0.96 -14.17
C THR A 336 -28.52 -1.97 -13.55
N PHE A 337 -29.07 -3.07 -13.03
CA PHE A 337 -28.33 -4.30 -12.74
C PHE A 337 -29.15 -5.53 -13.13
N GLN A 338 -28.46 -6.64 -13.32
CA GLN A 338 -29.07 -7.96 -13.44
C GLN A 338 -28.69 -8.79 -12.21
N VAL A 339 -29.66 -9.52 -11.67
CA VAL A 339 -29.49 -10.40 -10.51
C VAL A 339 -28.84 -11.70 -10.98
N LEU A 340 -27.73 -12.09 -10.35
CA LEU A 340 -26.98 -13.28 -10.71
C LEU A 340 -27.80 -14.54 -10.39
N SER A 341 -28.04 -15.39 -11.38
CA SER A 341 -28.69 -16.68 -11.18
C SER A 341 -27.71 -17.75 -10.71
N LYS A 342 -28.16 -18.63 -9.81
CA LYS A 342 -27.38 -19.80 -9.39
C LYS A 342 -27.69 -21.00 -10.27
N GLU A 343 -26.66 -21.51 -10.93
CA GLU A 343 -26.71 -22.78 -11.65
C GLU A 343 -25.89 -23.82 -10.88
N VAL A 344 -26.49 -24.95 -10.53
CA VAL A 344 -25.97 -25.97 -9.62
C VAL A 344 -25.95 -27.31 -10.33
N VAL A 345 -24.84 -28.06 -10.24
CA VAL A 345 -24.77 -29.45 -10.69
C VAL A 345 -25.69 -30.30 -9.81
N THR A 346 -26.61 -31.04 -10.42
CA THR A 346 -27.61 -31.88 -9.73
C THR A 346 -27.49 -33.36 -10.07
N ASP A 347 -26.85 -33.69 -11.19
CA ASP A 347 -26.59 -35.06 -11.64
C ASP A 347 -25.19 -35.21 -12.27
N VAL A 348 -24.60 -36.40 -12.13
CA VAL A 348 -23.19 -36.68 -12.43
C VAL A 348 -23.09 -38.01 -13.18
N ILE A 349 -22.73 -37.94 -14.47
CA ILE A 349 -22.60 -39.11 -15.34
C ILE A 349 -21.13 -39.45 -15.51
N VAL A 350 -20.72 -40.56 -14.89
CA VAL A 350 -19.39 -41.14 -15.07
C VAL A 350 -19.40 -42.04 -16.30
N ASN A 351 -18.61 -41.70 -17.33
CA ASN A 351 -18.54 -42.48 -18.55
C ASN A 351 -17.44 -43.54 -18.46
N ASN A 352 -17.82 -44.82 -18.57
CA ASN A 352 -16.87 -45.96 -18.52
C ASN A 352 -15.84 -45.96 -19.68
N ASP A 353 -16.07 -45.18 -20.74
CA ASP A 353 -15.19 -45.10 -21.91
C ASP A 353 -14.02 -44.09 -21.72
N SER A 354 -14.05 -43.27 -20.66
CA SER A 354 -13.01 -42.24 -20.43
C SER A 354 -12.90 -41.89 -18.94
N ASN A 355 -11.98 -42.54 -18.24
CA ASN A 355 -11.77 -42.38 -16.80
C ASN A 355 -11.39 -40.94 -16.36
N SER A 356 -10.92 -40.10 -17.28
CA SER A 356 -10.50 -38.71 -17.05
C SER A 356 -11.60 -37.66 -17.23
N ILE A 357 -12.80 -38.03 -17.71
CA ILE A 357 -13.90 -37.09 -18.00
C ILE A 357 -15.20 -37.48 -17.29
N VAL A 358 -15.80 -36.52 -16.60
CA VAL A 358 -17.13 -36.63 -15.99
C VAL A 358 -18.11 -35.65 -16.62
N GLU A 359 -19.32 -36.09 -16.95
CA GLU A 359 -20.40 -35.22 -17.42
C GLU A 359 -21.26 -34.76 -16.23
N LEU A 360 -21.55 -33.47 -16.17
CA LEU A 360 -22.15 -32.79 -15.03
C LEU A 360 -23.38 -32.03 -15.52
N ASN A 361 -24.57 -32.51 -15.15
CA ASN A 361 -25.85 -31.92 -15.55
C ASN A 361 -26.32 -30.93 -14.47
N THR A 362 -26.79 -29.75 -14.89
CA THR A 362 -27.22 -28.68 -13.97
C THR A 362 -28.74 -28.59 -13.83
N ASN A 363 -29.22 -27.93 -12.77
CA ASN A 363 -30.63 -27.63 -12.56
C ASN A 363 -31.29 -26.82 -13.70
N GLU A 364 -30.50 -26.06 -14.45
CA GLU A 364 -30.94 -25.29 -15.63
C GLU A 364 -30.95 -26.14 -16.92
N GLY A 365 -30.53 -27.40 -16.86
CA GLY A 365 -30.49 -28.32 -18.00
C GLY A 365 -29.27 -28.19 -18.90
N ASN A 366 -28.27 -27.38 -18.52
CA ASN A 366 -27.00 -27.33 -19.22
C ASN A 366 -26.13 -28.56 -18.89
N LYS A 367 -25.16 -28.82 -19.78
CA LYS A 367 -24.14 -29.85 -19.61
C LYS A 367 -22.78 -29.21 -19.47
N LEU A 368 -22.04 -29.63 -18.44
CA LEU A 368 -20.65 -29.30 -18.24
C LEU A 368 -19.82 -30.59 -18.27
N TYR A 369 -18.54 -30.48 -18.59
CA TYR A 369 -17.60 -31.58 -18.61
C TYR A 369 -16.45 -31.25 -17.67
N GLY A 370 -16.34 -32.02 -16.59
CA GLY A 370 -15.20 -31.99 -15.69
C GLY A 370 -14.08 -32.87 -16.24
N VAL A 371 -12.86 -32.37 -16.32
CA VAL A 371 -11.69 -33.07 -16.84
C VAL A 371 -10.62 -33.13 -15.78
N VAL A 372 -10.04 -34.31 -15.54
CA VAL A 372 -8.88 -34.48 -14.67
C VAL A 372 -7.66 -34.83 -15.50
N THR A 373 -6.62 -34.01 -15.40
CA THR A 373 -5.30 -34.24 -16.02
C THR A 373 -4.27 -34.46 -14.92
N VAL A 374 -3.54 -35.57 -14.94
CA VAL A 374 -2.58 -35.96 -13.87
C VAL A 374 -1.14 -35.85 -14.36
N VAL A 375 -0.31 -35.14 -13.59
CA VAL A 375 1.13 -34.98 -13.85
C VAL A 375 1.90 -35.23 -12.55
N GLY A 376 2.58 -36.37 -12.43
CA GLY A 376 3.24 -36.76 -11.18
C GLY A 376 2.25 -36.89 -10.03
N ASN A 377 2.56 -36.26 -8.89
CA ASN A 377 1.71 -36.24 -7.69
C ASN A 377 0.74 -35.03 -7.65
N GLN A 378 0.43 -34.42 -8.80
CA GLN A 378 -0.60 -33.38 -8.87
C GLN A 378 -1.60 -33.67 -9.98
N PHE A 379 -2.82 -33.17 -9.82
CA PHE A 379 -3.82 -33.15 -10.88
C PHE A 379 -4.42 -31.76 -11.05
N LYS A 380 -4.87 -31.49 -12.28
CA LYS A 380 -5.66 -30.32 -12.63
C LYS A 380 -7.09 -30.77 -12.89
N PHE A 381 -8.06 -30.08 -12.30
CA PHE A 381 -9.49 -30.25 -12.56
C PHE A 381 -10.01 -29.02 -13.31
N ASP A 382 -10.40 -29.22 -14.57
CA ASP A 382 -10.97 -28.20 -15.44
C ASP A 382 -12.47 -28.46 -15.66
N ILE A 383 -13.26 -27.40 -15.84
CA ILE A 383 -14.67 -27.50 -16.27
C ILE A 383 -14.87 -26.71 -17.55
N SER A 384 -15.39 -27.39 -18.58
CA SER A 384 -15.80 -26.75 -19.84
C SER A 384 -17.29 -26.98 -20.14
N LYS A 385 -17.91 -26.04 -20.87
CA LYS A 385 -19.23 -26.23 -21.50
C LYS A 385 -19.14 -27.13 -22.76
N VAL A 386 -17.95 -27.30 -23.33
CA VAL A 386 -17.71 -28.11 -24.54
C VAL A 386 -17.12 -29.46 -24.15
N LYS A 387 -17.58 -30.55 -24.77
CA LYS A 387 -16.98 -31.88 -24.52
C LYS A 387 -15.54 -31.88 -25.07
N PRO A 388 -14.52 -32.11 -24.22
CA PRO A 388 -13.15 -32.18 -24.71
C PRO A 388 -12.94 -33.42 -25.60
N PRO A 389 -11.91 -33.41 -26.47
CA PRO A 389 -11.44 -34.65 -27.08
C PRO A 389 -10.99 -35.63 -25.99
N MET A 390 -11.03 -36.94 -26.25
CA MET A 390 -10.52 -37.92 -25.29
C MET A 390 -9.02 -37.74 -25.10
N ILE A 391 -8.62 -37.37 -23.88
CA ILE A 391 -7.21 -37.22 -23.48
C ILE A 391 -6.75 -38.56 -22.92
N GLN A 392 -5.72 -39.14 -23.54
CA GLN A 392 -5.10 -40.40 -23.13
C GLN A 392 -3.77 -40.20 -22.37
N GLU A 393 -3.51 -38.98 -21.91
CA GLU A 393 -2.24 -38.56 -21.29
C GLU A 393 -2.40 -38.41 -19.76
N GLY A 394 -1.61 -39.20 -19.03
CA GLY A 394 -1.53 -39.19 -17.57
C GLY A 394 -1.09 -40.56 -17.05
N ASN A 395 -0.06 -40.59 -16.19
CA ASN A 395 0.47 -41.84 -15.62
C ASN A 395 -0.27 -42.28 -14.33
N GLY A 396 -1.51 -41.81 -14.11
CA GLY A 396 -2.26 -42.03 -12.86
C GLY A 396 -3.62 -42.70 -13.09
N GLU A 397 -4.06 -43.48 -12.11
CA GLU A 397 -5.40 -44.07 -12.10
C GLU A 397 -6.41 -43.02 -11.65
N ILE A 398 -7.29 -42.59 -12.56
CA ILE A 398 -8.37 -41.65 -12.28
C ILE A 398 -9.68 -42.42 -12.15
N THR A 399 -10.53 -42.08 -11.18
CA THR A 399 -11.90 -42.59 -11.10
C THR A 399 -12.82 -41.53 -10.52
N PHE A 400 -14.00 -41.36 -11.11
CA PHE A 400 -15.08 -40.56 -10.53
C PHE A 400 -16.11 -41.48 -9.86
N VAL A 401 -16.61 -41.07 -8.69
CA VAL A 401 -17.70 -41.78 -7.99
C VAL A 401 -18.86 -40.82 -7.77
N ASN A 402 -19.98 -41.03 -8.47
CA ASN A 402 -21.23 -40.30 -8.23
C ASN A 402 -21.81 -40.70 -6.86
N ARG A 403 -22.12 -39.71 -6.01
CA ARG A 403 -22.71 -39.88 -4.66
C ARG A 403 -24.17 -39.42 -4.57
N GLY A 404 -24.76 -39.00 -5.69
CA GLY A 404 -26.13 -38.49 -5.81
C GLY A 404 -26.25 -36.99 -5.53
N ASN A 405 -27.33 -36.38 -6.02
CA ASN A 405 -27.66 -34.96 -5.81
C ASN A 405 -26.54 -33.98 -6.21
N GLY A 406 -25.81 -34.28 -7.29
CA GLY A 406 -24.69 -33.46 -7.78
C GLY A 406 -23.36 -33.66 -7.04
N ALA A 407 -23.34 -34.43 -5.95
CA ALA A 407 -22.13 -34.71 -5.20
C ALA A 407 -21.34 -35.87 -5.82
N PHE A 408 -20.02 -35.79 -5.81
CA PHE A 408 -19.13 -36.82 -6.34
C PHE A 408 -17.79 -36.87 -5.61
N ASP A 409 -17.00 -37.90 -5.89
CA ASP A 409 -15.59 -37.97 -5.51
C ASP A 409 -14.73 -37.97 -6.77
N ILE A 410 -13.61 -37.24 -6.72
CA ILE A 410 -12.49 -37.38 -7.65
C ILE A 410 -11.46 -38.26 -6.94
N LEU A 411 -11.15 -39.43 -7.52
CA LEU A 411 -10.08 -40.31 -7.08
C LEU A 411 -8.91 -40.18 -8.05
N VAL A 412 -7.70 -39.96 -7.53
CA VAL A 412 -6.45 -39.95 -8.28
C VAL A 412 -5.44 -40.79 -7.52
N ASN A 413 -5.12 -41.96 -8.05
CA ASN A 413 -4.40 -43.03 -7.34
C ASN A 413 -5.12 -43.33 -6.00
N GLU A 414 -4.43 -43.22 -4.86
CA GLU A 414 -5.03 -43.42 -3.53
C GLU A 414 -5.69 -42.16 -2.93
N PHE A 415 -5.52 -40.98 -3.56
CA PHE A 415 -6.05 -39.71 -3.05
C PHE A 415 -7.51 -39.51 -3.45
N LYS A 416 -8.29 -38.85 -2.57
CA LYS A 416 -9.71 -38.57 -2.75
C LYS A 416 -10.05 -37.11 -2.45
N LEU A 417 -10.64 -36.42 -3.43
CA LEU A 417 -11.28 -35.12 -3.26
C LEU A 417 -12.81 -35.25 -3.30
N GLY A 418 -13.48 -35.04 -2.17
CA GLY A 418 -14.93 -35.22 -2.05
C GLY A 418 -15.74 -33.94 -2.31
N VAL A 419 -16.14 -33.72 -3.57
CA VAL A 419 -16.96 -32.57 -3.99
C VAL A 419 -18.41 -32.77 -3.56
N GLU A 420 -18.91 -31.95 -2.64
CA GLU A 420 -20.31 -32.01 -2.18
C GLU A 420 -21.25 -31.15 -3.02
N GLN A 421 -20.79 -29.99 -3.47
CA GLN A 421 -21.56 -29.14 -4.35
C GLN A 421 -20.63 -28.43 -5.33
N LEU A 422 -21.09 -28.30 -6.56
CA LEU A 422 -20.43 -27.54 -7.61
C LEU A 422 -21.49 -26.66 -8.28
N TYR A 423 -21.19 -25.37 -8.40
CA TYR A 423 -22.13 -24.39 -8.93
C TYR A 423 -21.40 -23.24 -9.65
N MET A 424 -22.15 -22.48 -10.43
CA MET A 424 -21.73 -21.18 -10.95
C MET A 424 -22.81 -20.13 -10.68
N TRP A 425 -22.38 -18.89 -10.49
CA TRP A 425 -23.25 -17.72 -10.60
C TRP A 425 -23.10 -17.15 -12.01
N THR A 426 -24.23 -16.88 -12.69
CA THR A 426 -24.21 -16.33 -14.05
C THR A 426 -24.78 -14.91 -14.08
N ASN A 427 -24.16 -14.04 -14.88
CA ASN A 427 -24.73 -12.77 -15.29
C ASN A 427 -25.38 -12.98 -16.67
N GLY A 428 -26.68 -13.21 -16.68
CA GLY A 428 -27.39 -13.74 -17.84
C GLY A 428 -26.91 -15.16 -18.16
N ASN A 429 -26.32 -15.35 -19.35
CA ASN A 429 -25.78 -16.63 -19.81
C ASN A 429 -24.26 -16.78 -19.56
N GLU A 430 -23.58 -15.69 -19.16
CA GLU A 430 -22.13 -15.66 -18.95
C GLU A 430 -21.77 -16.02 -17.51
N PRO A 431 -20.78 -16.89 -17.26
CA PRO A 431 -20.28 -17.15 -15.92
C PRO A 431 -19.67 -15.90 -15.27
N PHE A 432 -20.04 -15.64 -14.03
CA PHE A 432 -19.50 -14.56 -13.20
C PHE A 432 -18.52 -15.10 -12.16
N SER A 433 -18.93 -16.13 -11.41
CA SER A 433 -18.07 -16.87 -10.48
C SER A 433 -18.44 -18.35 -10.44
N TYR A 434 -17.47 -19.19 -10.10
CA TYR A 434 -17.65 -20.62 -9.84
C TYR A 434 -17.44 -20.91 -8.36
N GLY A 435 -18.22 -21.82 -7.81
CA GLY A 435 -18.14 -22.26 -6.43
C GLY A 435 -18.07 -23.77 -6.29
N ILE A 436 -17.11 -24.24 -5.49
CA ILE A 436 -16.91 -25.66 -5.18
C ILE A 436 -16.89 -25.86 -3.66
N GLN A 437 -17.80 -26.68 -3.16
CA GLN A 437 -17.88 -27.08 -1.75
C GLN A 437 -17.31 -28.49 -1.60
N ILE A 438 -16.29 -28.63 -0.76
CA ILE A 438 -15.50 -29.87 -0.61
C ILE A 438 -15.59 -30.33 0.84
N LYS A 439 -15.68 -31.66 1.05
CA LYS A 439 -15.69 -32.28 2.38
C LYS A 439 -14.38 -32.04 3.11
N SER A 440 -14.49 -31.64 4.36
CA SER A 440 -13.36 -31.46 5.29
C SER A 440 -13.41 -32.46 6.43
N SER A 441 -12.24 -32.90 6.89
CA SER A 441 -12.11 -33.64 8.14
C SER A 441 -12.33 -32.70 9.35
N LYS A 442 -12.66 -33.25 10.52
CA LYS A 442 -12.96 -32.42 11.72
C LYS A 442 -11.74 -31.62 12.21
N GLU A 443 -10.54 -32.16 12.03
CA GLU A 443 -9.28 -31.63 12.54
C GLU A 443 -8.39 -31.03 11.44
N GLU A 444 -8.90 -30.97 10.20
CA GLU A 444 -8.17 -30.46 9.05
C GLU A 444 -7.87 -28.97 9.17
N GLY A 445 -6.60 -28.62 9.34
CA GLY A 445 -6.11 -27.26 9.24
C GLY A 445 -5.76 -26.85 7.81
N PHE A 446 -5.88 -25.55 7.53
CA PHE A 446 -5.64 -24.91 6.22
C PHE A 446 -4.63 -23.76 6.39
N TYR A 447 -3.63 -23.69 5.51
CA TYR A 447 -2.42 -22.89 5.72
C TYR A 447 -1.98 -22.13 4.46
N GLY A 448 -1.27 -21.00 4.63
CA GLY A 448 -0.76 -20.19 3.51
C GLY A 448 -1.69 -19.04 3.15
N PHE A 449 -2.34 -19.10 1.98
CA PHE A 449 -3.17 -18.02 1.41
C PHE A 449 -2.39 -16.74 1.08
N GLY A 450 -1.10 -16.86 0.82
CA GLY A 450 -0.15 -15.75 0.73
C GLY A 450 0.43 -15.41 2.10
N GLU A 451 0.72 -14.14 2.33
CA GLU A 451 1.05 -13.61 3.65
C GLU A 451 -0.23 -13.36 4.48
N ARG A 452 -0.29 -13.88 5.72
CA ARG A 452 -1.45 -13.70 6.63
C ARG A 452 -1.05 -13.50 8.08
N TYR A 453 -1.59 -12.44 8.69
CA TYR A 453 -1.23 -11.94 10.02
C TYR A 453 -2.09 -12.49 11.15
N ASN A 454 -3.35 -12.85 10.86
CA ASN A 454 -4.34 -13.27 11.86
C ASN A 454 -4.02 -14.65 12.48
N HIS A 455 -3.80 -15.67 11.65
CA HIS A 455 -3.66 -17.07 12.08
C HIS A 455 -2.78 -17.88 11.13
N ILE A 456 -2.03 -18.85 11.67
CA ILE A 456 -1.31 -19.85 10.89
C ILE A 456 -2.30 -20.87 10.28
N ASN A 457 -3.25 -21.34 11.08
CA ASN A 457 -4.34 -22.21 10.64
C ASN A 457 -5.63 -21.39 10.45
N GLN A 458 -6.13 -21.35 9.22
CA GLN A 458 -7.28 -20.52 8.83
C GLN A 458 -8.65 -21.23 9.00
N ARG A 459 -8.69 -22.45 9.56
CA ARG A 459 -9.95 -23.15 9.85
C ARG A 459 -10.85 -22.30 10.76
N GLY A 460 -12.07 -22.03 10.30
CA GLY A 460 -13.07 -21.17 10.95
C GLY A 460 -13.14 -19.74 10.42
N ASN A 461 -12.24 -19.35 9.50
CA ASN A 461 -12.23 -18.02 8.91
C ASN A 461 -12.90 -17.98 7.52
N LEU A 462 -13.23 -16.77 7.07
CA LEU A 462 -13.35 -16.45 5.65
C LEU A 462 -12.03 -15.80 5.26
N VAL A 463 -11.39 -16.28 4.20
CA VAL A 463 -10.13 -15.73 3.69
C VAL A 463 -10.35 -15.35 2.24
N ASP A 464 -10.06 -14.10 1.88
CA ASP A 464 -10.24 -13.58 0.53
C ASP A 464 -8.90 -13.28 -0.17
N VAL A 465 -8.96 -13.14 -1.48
CA VAL A 465 -7.82 -12.91 -2.37
C VAL A 465 -7.98 -11.54 -3.02
N TYR A 466 -7.59 -10.54 -2.26
CA TYR A 466 -7.69 -9.13 -2.61
C TYR A 466 -6.52 -8.39 -1.97
N VAL A 467 -5.51 -8.03 -2.78
CA VAL A 467 -4.38 -7.18 -2.37
C VAL A 467 -4.93 -5.91 -1.74
N TYR A 468 -4.44 -5.50 -0.58
CA TYR A 468 -4.88 -4.27 0.07
C TYR A 468 -3.85 -3.67 1.02
N ASN A 469 -3.68 -2.35 0.94
CA ASN A 469 -2.88 -1.59 1.89
C ASN A 469 -3.67 -1.40 3.20
N GLN A 470 -3.51 -2.33 4.14
CA GLN A 470 -3.97 -2.15 5.52
C GLN A 470 -2.82 -1.67 6.39
N TYR A 471 -2.68 -0.35 6.47
CA TYR A 471 -1.71 0.33 7.32
C TYR A 471 -1.93 0.02 8.81
N LYS A 472 -1.04 -0.80 9.39
CA LYS A 472 -1.10 -1.35 10.75
C LYS A 472 -2.31 -2.25 11.04
N ASP A 473 -2.14 -3.14 12.02
CA ASP A 473 -3.19 -4.04 12.55
C ASP A 473 -3.94 -4.83 11.45
N GLN A 474 -3.19 -5.46 10.54
CA GLN A 474 -3.66 -6.04 9.26
C GLN A 474 -4.87 -6.98 9.38
N GLY A 475 -4.93 -7.78 10.45
CA GLY A 475 -6.02 -8.72 10.68
C GLY A 475 -6.11 -9.78 9.58
N ILE A 476 -7.25 -9.84 8.89
CA ILE A 476 -7.49 -10.76 7.76
C ILE A 476 -6.94 -10.22 6.42
N LYS A 477 -6.82 -8.89 6.31
CA LYS A 477 -6.33 -8.18 5.13
C LYS A 477 -4.83 -8.40 4.96
N THR A 478 -4.31 -8.22 3.75
CA THR A 478 -2.89 -8.43 3.44
C THR A 478 -2.47 -7.70 2.17
N TYR A 479 -1.20 -7.30 2.11
CA TYR A 479 -0.57 -6.78 0.91
C TYR A 479 -0.32 -7.89 -0.14
N PHE A 480 -0.24 -9.15 0.31
CA PHE A 480 0.29 -10.24 -0.50
C PHE A 480 -0.54 -11.53 -0.37
N PRO A 481 -1.82 -11.55 -0.82
CA PRO A 481 -2.64 -12.75 -0.82
C PRO A 481 -2.28 -13.68 -1.99
N MET A 482 -2.59 -14.97 -1.86
CA MET A 482 -2.59 -15.93 -2.97
C MET A 482 -3.84 -16.83 -2.91
N PRO A 483 -4.41 -17.25 -4.05
CA PRO A 483 -5.53 -18.18 -4.13
C PRO A 483 -5.06 -19.65 -4.00
N TYR A 484 -4.21 -19.90 -3.00
CA TYR A 484 -3.60 -21.19 -2.72
C TYR A 484 -3.63 -21.51 -1.23
N PHE A 485 -3.82 -22.78 -0.88
CA PHE A 485 -3.60 -23.27 0.48
C PHE A 485 -3.01 -24.69 0.51
N LEU A 486 -2.32 -24.96 1.61
CA LEU A 486 -1.92 -26.29 2.05
C LEU A 486 -2.94 -26.83 3.08
N SER A 487 -3.33 -28.09 2.96
CA SER A 487 -4.09 -28.84 3.98
C SER A 487 -3.19 -29.75 4.78
N SER A 488 -3.46 -29.83 6.09
CA SER A 488 -2.91 -30.87 7.00
C SER A 488 -3.13 -32.31 6.54
N GLN A 489 -4.09 -32.57 5.63
CA GLN A 489 -4.41 -33.91 5.13
C GLN A 489 -3.52 -34.38 3.96
N GLY A 490 -2.40 -33.71 3.69
CA GLY A 490 -1.44 -34.12 2.66
C GLY A 490 -1.85 -33.75 1.23
N TYR A 491 -2.46 -32.57 1.08
CA TYR A 491 -2.71 -31.98 -0.24
C TYR A 491 -2.70 -30.45 -0.15
N GLY A 492 -2.61 -29.78 -1.30
CA GLY A 492 -2.88 -28.35 -1.42
C GLY A 492 -3.76 -28.07 -2.63
N ILE A 493 -4.42 -26.91 -2.62
CA ILE A 493 -5.27 -26.45 -3.73
C ILE A 493 -4.81 -25.07 -4.16
N TYR A 494 -4.70 -24.86 -5.47
CA TYR A 494 -4.44 -23.56 -6.10
C TYR A 494 -5.49 -23.29 -7.19
N ILE A 495 -6.06 -22.09 -7.18
CA ILE A 495 -6.97 -21.60 -8.21
C ILE A 495 -6.19 -20.64 -9.13
N PRO A 496 -5.91 -21.00 -10.40
CA PRO A 496 -5.13 -20.19 -11.32
C PRO A 496 -5.97 -19.04 -11.89
N THR A 497 -6.20 -18.03 -11.06
CA THR A 497 -6.89 -16.77 -11.40
C THR A 497 -6.23 -15.62 -10.64
N ASN A 498 -6.21 -14.45 -11.25
CA ASN A 498 -5.84 -13.18 -10.62
C ASN A 498 -7.06 -12.40 -10.11
N ARG A 499 -8.29 -12.87 -10.36
CA ARG A 499 -9.51 -12.22 -9.90
C ARG A 499 -9.86 -12.58 -8.45
N TYR A 500 -10.81 -11.84 -7.89
CA TYR A 500 -11.29 -12.05 -6.52
C TYR A 500 -11.73 -13.49 -6.26
N THR A 501 -11.21 -14.06 -5.17
CA THR A 501 -11.52 -15.40 -4.68
C THR A 501 -11.78 -15.35 -3.18
N GLU A 502 -12.74 -16.13 -2.71
CA GLU A 502 -13.10 -16.27 -1.29
C GLU A 502 -13.08 -17.74 -0.88
N PHE A 503 -12.54 -18.01 0.29
CA PHE A 503 -12.45 -19.32 0.93
C PHE A 503 -13.24 -19.30 2.25
N ASP A 504 -14.36 -20.02 2.32
CA ASP A 504 -15.00 -20.37 3.59
C ASP A 504 -14.36 -21.66 4.12
N LEU A 505 -13.55 -21.53 5.17
CA LEU A 505 -12.72 -22.62 5.67
C LEU A 505 -13.39 -23.31 6.87
N CYS A 506 -14.57 -23.88 6.63
CA CYS A 506 -15.42 -24.53 7.63
C CYS A 506 -16.06 -23.56 8.65
N LYS A 507 -16.27 -22.30 8.26
CA LYS A 507 -16.96 -21.28 9.06
C LYS A 507 -18.49 -21.44 8.95
N THR A 508 -19.06 -21.46 7.74
CA THR A 508 -20.51 -21.62 7.56
C THR A 508 -20.97 -23.05 7.80
N LYS A 509 -20.14 -24.06 7.47
CA LYS A 509 -20.42 -25.48 7.73
C LYS A 509 -19.16 -26.20 8.22
N HIS A 510 -19.15 -26.67 9.46
CA HIS A 510 -17.94 -27.27 10.08
C HIS A 510 -17.31 -28.50 9.38
N ASN A 511 -18.03 -29.17 8.48
CA ASN A 511 -17.55 -30.37 7.77
C ASN A 511 -17.24 -30.12 6.29
N PHE A 512 -17.24 -28.86 5.84
CA PHE A 512 -17.00 -28.50 4.45
C PHE A 512 -16.22 -27.19 4.37
N TYR A 513 -15.29 -27.07 3.43
CA TYR A 513 -14.81 -25.78 2.98
C TYR A 513 -15.43 -25.45 1.62
N THR A 514 -15.54 -24.16 1.30
CA THR A 514 -16.06 -23.69 0.02
C THR A 514 -15.08 -22.70 -0.58
N ILE A 515 -14.75 -22.88 -1.86
CA ILE A 515 -13.99 -21.91 -2.64
C ILE A 515 -14.97 -21.30 -3.63
N GLU A 516 -15.19 -19.99 -3.58
CA GLU A 516 -15.93 -19.26 -4.63
C GLU A 516 -15.01 -18.23 -5.27
N SER A 517 -14.94 -18.20 -6.60
CA SER A 517 -13.96 -17.40 -7.32
C SER A 517 -14.52 -16.82 -8.60
N GLN A 518 -14.25 -15.54 -8.85
CA GLN A 518 -14.62 -14.86 -10.09
C GLN A 518 -13.76 -15.37 -11.25
N MET A 519 -14.36 -16.00 -12.26
CA MET A 519 -13.67 -16.56 -13.42
C MET A 519 -14.66 -16.93 -14.52
N LYS A 520 -14.16 -17.02 -15.76
CA LYS A 520 -14.96 -17.42 -16.93
C LYS A 520 -15.11 -18.94 -17.06
N GLU A 521 -14.12 -19.70 -16.59
CA GLU A 521 -14.08 -21.17 -16.62
C GLU A 521 -13.44 -21.65 -15.30
N LEU A 522 -13.92 -22.76 -14.72
CA LEU A 522 -13.28 -23.32 -13.53
C LEU A 522 -12.04 -24.13 -13.91
N SER A 523 -10.93 -23.75 -13.31
CA SER A 523 -9.70 -24.53 -13.26
C SER A 523 -9.23 -24.59 -11.80
N LEU A 524 -8.71 -25.74 -11.38
CA LEU A 524 -8.17 -25.97 -10.04
C LEU A 524 -6.99 -26.93 -10.13
N TYR A 525 -5.85 -26.57 -9.52
CA TYR A 525 -4.75 -27.51 -9.28
C TYR A 525 -4.88 -28.10 -7.88
N CYS A 526 -4.71 -29.41 -7.77
CA CYS A 526 -4.58 -30.12 -6.51
C CYS A 526 -3.22 -30.84 -6.48
N PHE A 527 -2.37 -30.44 -5.54
CA PHE A 527 -1.08 -31.07 -5.28
C PHE A 527 -1.25 -32.09 -4.17
N ILE A 528 -0.72 -33.30 -4.30
CA ILE A 528 -0.87 -34.39 -3.34
C ILE A 528 0.53 -34.75 -2.81
N GLY A 529 0.66 -34.97 -1.50
CA GLY A 529 1.93 -35.39 -0.91
C GLY A 529 2.10 -34.91 0.51
N ASN A 530 3.30 -35.06 1.06
CA ASN A 530 3.63 -34.40 2.32
C ASN A 530 3.68 -32.86 2.12
N PRO A 531 3.52 -32.05 3.17
CA PRO A 531 3.51 -30.59 3.03
C PRO A 531 4.69 -29.95 2.29
N LYS A 532 5.91 -30.50 2.37
CA LYS A 532 7.05 -29.99 1.59
C LYS A 532 6.87 -30.25 0.09
N GLU A 533 6.37 -31.44 -0.29
CA GLU A 533 6.05 -31.76 -1.69
C GLU A 533 4.95 -30.84 -2.23
N VAL A 534 3.91 -30.56 -1.44
CA VAL A 534 2.82 -29.64 -1.83
C VAL A 534 3.32 -28.21 -2.05
N VAL A 535 4.07 -27.64 -1.10
CA VAL A 535 4.64 -26.28 -1.24
C VAL A 535 5.67 -26.21 -2.38
N SER A 536 6.46 -27.28 -2.55
CA SER A 536 7.39 -27.42 -3.68
C SER A 536 6.64 -27.40 -5.01
N SER A 537 5.63 -28.26 -5.20
CA SER A 537 4.86 -28.32 -6.44
C SER A 537 4.15 -27.01 -6.77
N PHE A 538 3.57 -26.33 -5.77
CA PHE A 538 2.97 -25.01 -5.95
C PHE A 538 4.00 -23.96 -6.41
N SER A 539 5.13 -23.87 -5.72
CA SER A 539 6.21 -22.91 -6.05
C SER A 539 6.82 -23.20 -7.43
N LEU A 540 7.03 -24.47 -7.77
CA LEU A 540 7.55 -24.89 -9.07
C LEU A 540 6.56 -24.60 -10.22
N LEU A 541 5.25 -24.72 -9.98
CA LEU A 541 4.22 -24.40 -10.96
C LEU A 541 4.09 -22.89 -11.20
N THR A 542 4.20 -22.09 -10.13
CA THR A 542 3.89 -20.65 -10.16
C THR A 542 5.09 -19.75 -10.43
N GLY A 543 6.31 -20.28 -10.28
CA GLY A 543 7.55 -19.58 -10.59
C GLY A 543 8.60 -19.85 -9.51
N LYS A 544 9.72 -20.47 -9.91
CA LYS A 544 10.84 -20.73 -9.00
C LYS A 544 11.32 -19.44 -8.34
N PRO A 545 11.48 -19.39 -7.01
CA PRO A 545 12.10 -18.25 -6.35
C PRO A 545 13.49 -17.97 -6.94
N VAL A 546 13.83 -16.70 -7.12
CA VAL A 546 15.15 -16.30 -7.63
C VAL A 546 16.09 -16.03 -6.45
N MET A 547 17.35 -16.45 -6.58
CA MET A 547 18.36 -16.32 -5.52
C MET A 547 18.72 -14.84 -5.27
N LEU A 548 18.81 -14.47 -3.99
CA LEU A 548 19.37 -13.19 -3.56
C LEU A 548 20.92 -13.24 -3.58
N PRO A 549 21.60 -12.12 -3.87
CA PRO A 549 23.05 -12.02 -3.71
C PRO A 549 23.44 -12.08 -2.23
N GLU A 550 24.63 -12.59 -1.92
CA GLU A 550 25.10 -12.85 -0.54
C GLU A 550 24.94 -11.64 0.41
N TRP A 551 25.24 -10.43 -0.09
CA TRP A 551 25.13 -9.19 0.68
C TRP A 551 23.71 -8.91 1.20
N ALA A 552 22.68 -9.38 0.50
CA ALA A 552 21.28 -9.18 0.90
C ALA A 552 20.88 -10.04 2.13
N PHE A 553 21.71 -11.03 2.51
CA PHE A 553 21.50 -11.80 3.73
C PHE A 553 22.15 -11.18 4.97
N GLY A 554 22.97 -10.13 4.88
CA GLY A 554 23.46 -9.40 6.05
C GLY A 554 22.38 -8.52 6.73
N PRO A 555 22.74 -7.72 7.75
CA PRO A 555 21.85 -6.75 8.38
C PRO A 555 21.61 -5.51 7.49
N TRP A 556 20.34 -5.16 7.28
CA TRP A 556 19.91 -3.98 6.53
C TRP A 556 19.59 -2.83 7.49
N MET A 557 19.96 -1.62 7.07
CA MET A 557 19.66 -0.39 7.78
C MET A 557 18.72 0.52 6.95
N SER A 558 17.68 1.04 7.57
CA SER A 558 16.73 1.95 6.93
C SER A 558 16.14 2.95 7.93
N SER A 559 15.81 4.14 7.44
CA SER A 559 14.94 5.12 8.11
C SER A 559 14.47 6.16 7.10
N ASN A 560 13.18 6.50 7.13
CA ASN A 560 12.67 7.63 6.35
C ASN A 560 13.28 8.98 6.79
N ASN A 561 13.88 9.05 7.98
CA ASN A 561 14.52 10.25 8.50
C ASN A 561 15.83 10.64 7.78
N TRP A 562 16.42 9.74 6.98
CA TRP A 562 17.74 9.94 6.35
C TRP A 562 17.60 10.64 4.98
N ASP A 563 17.36 11.95 5.03
CA ASP A 563 17.00 12.82 3.91
C ASP A 563 18.13 13.75 3.45
N SER A 564 19.40 13.33 3.64
CA SER A 564 20.60 14.00 3.14
C SER A 564 21.85 13.11 3.18
N ASP A 565 22.84 13.43 2.32
CA ASP A 565 24.17 12.80 2.30
C ASP A 565 24.84 12.83 3.67
N ALA A 566 24.82 14.00 4.34
CA ALA A 566 25.45 14.19 5.63
C ALA A 566 24.86 13.29 6.72
N GLU A 567 23.54 13.10 6.74
CA GLU A 567 22.88 12.20 7.68
C GLU A 567 23.18 10.73 7.34
N VAL A 568 23.13 10.33 6.06
CA VAL A 568 23.49 8.97 5.63
C VAL A 568 24.93 8.63 6.03
N ARG A 569 25.91 9.50 5.72
CA ARG A 569 27.32 9.30 6.10
C ARG A 569 27.50 9.20 7.61
N LYS A 570 26.80 10.02 8.38
CA LYS A 570 26.79 9.96 9.86
C LYS A 570 26.31 8.60 10.37
N GLN A 571 25.26 8.01 9.80
CA GLN A 571 24.77 6.69 10.22
C GLN A 571 25.78 5.58 9.89
N VAL A 572 26.49 5.67 8.76
CA VAL A 572 27.61 4.78 8.41
C VAL A 572 28.81 4.94 9.35
N GLU A 573 29.17 6.15 9.76
CA GLU A 573 30.21 6.36 10.77
C GLU A 573 29.79 5.84 12.17
N LEU A 574 28.48 5.83 12.47
CA LEU A 574 27.97 5.22 13.70
C LEU A 574 28.03 3.69 13.67
N THR A 575 27.81 3.02 12.53
CA THR A 575 28.04 1.56 12.47
C THR A 575 29.51 1.20 12.68
N LYS A 576 30.46 1.96 12.11
CA LYS A 576 31.90 1.80 12.38
C LYS A 576 32.22 2.01 13.86
N LYS A 577 31.71 3.10 14.45
CA LYS A 577 31.93 3.44 15.87
C LYS A 577 31.46 2.32 16.81
N TYR A 578 30.35 1.67 16.49
CA TYR A 578 29.75 0.62 17.32
C TYR A 578 30.07 -0.80 16.84
N ASP A 579 30.92 -0.97 15.82
CA ASP A 579 31.36 -2.25 15.26
C ASP A 579 30.19 -3.15 14.79
N ILE A 580 29.26 -2.53 14.04
CA ILE A 580 28.03 -3.16 13.52
C ILE A 580 28.21 -3.48 12.02
N PRO A 581 28.20 -4.77 11.62
CA PRO A 581 28.49 -5.19 10.25
C PRO A 581 27.24 -5.21 9.36
N SER A 582 26.62 -4.05 9.14
CA SER A 582 25.52 -3.92 8.16
C SER A 582 26.03 -4.06 6.72
N THR A 583 25.18 -4.54 5.81
CA THR A 583 25.52 -4.78 4.39
C THR A 583 24.64 -4.03 3.40
N VAL A 584 23.50 -3.48 3.84
CA VAL A 584 22.54 -2.76 2.98
C VAL A 584 22.07 -1.49 3.68
N LEU A 585 21.98 -0.40 2.93
CA LEU A 585 21.42 0.88 3.35
C LEU A 585 20.30 1.27 2.37
N VAL A 586 19.09 1.46 2.90
CA VAL A 586 17.93 1.94 2.15
C VAL A 586 17.75 3.44 2.38
N ILE A 587 17.55 4.22 1.31
CA ILE A 587 17.23 5.65 1.38
C ILE A 587 15.84 5.87 0.77
N GLU A 588 14.94 6.48 1.54
CA GLU A 588 13.56 6.73 1.10
C GLU A 588 13.33 8.18 0.70
N ALA A 589 13.56 9.13 1.62
CA ALA A 589 13.44 10.56 1.40
C ALA A 589 14.64 11.14 0.60
N TRP A 590 15.00 10.46 -0.51
CA TRP A 590 16.11 10.82 -1.38
C TRP A 590 15.72 11.82 -2.47
N SER A 591 14.45 11.79 -2.88
CA SER A 591 13.97 12.47 -4.08
C SER A 591 13.49 13.90 -3.85
N ASP A 592 13.13 14.59 -4.93
CA ASP A 592 12.39 15.85 -4.96
C ASP A 592 10.96 15.77 -4.35
N GLU A 593 10.52 14.59 -3.91
CA GLU A 593 9.16 14.32 -3.43
C GLU A 593 8.07 14.70 -4.45
N ALA A 594 8.38 14.67 -5.75
CA ALA A 594 7.47 15.02 -6.84
C ALA A 594 7.58 14.06 -8.03
N THR A 595 8.78 13.88 -8.59
CA THR A 595 9.02 12.96 -9.72
C THR A 595 9.37 11.55 -9.26
N TYR A 596 9.96 11.42 -8.06
CA TYR A 596 10.53 10.18 -7.54
C TYR A 596 11.60 9.55 -8.45
N TYR A 597 12.21 10.32 -9.35
CA TYR A 597 13.42 9.91 -10.08
C TYR A 597 14.54 10.95 -10.02
N ILE A 598 14.28 12.15 -9.51
CA ILE A 598 15.26 13.23 -9.33
C ILE A 598 15.61 13.38 -7.84
N PHE A 599 16.89 13.51 -7.50
CA PHE A 599 17.35 13.77 -6.13
C PHE A 599 16.89 15.15 -5.64
N ASN A 600 16.60 15.27 -4.34
CA ASN A 600 16.22 16.54 -3.74
C ASN A 600 17.29 17.63 -3.96
N ASP A 601 16.87 18.88 -4.09
CA ASP A 601 17.71 20.06 -4.35
C ASP A 601 18.52 20.08 -5.67
N ALA A 602 18.40 19.06 -6.53
CA ALA A 602 19.07 19.04 -7.82
C ALA A 602 18.59 20.18 -8.73
N VAL A 603 19.53 20.92 -9.33
CA VAL A 603 19.24 22.01 -10.26
C VAL A 603 19.43 21.52 -11.68
N TYR A 604 18.38 21.59 -12.49
CA TYR A 604 18.37 21.14 -13.88
C TYR A 604 17.50 22.09 -14.72
N LYS A 605 17.50 21.87 -16.04
CA LYS A 605 16.55 22.52 -16.95
C LYS A 605 15.44 21.54 -17.28
N GLU A 606 14.20 21.95 -17.07
CA GLU A 606 13.02 21.15 -17.39
C GLU A 606 12.87 20.92 -18.90
N ASN A 607 12.34 19.75 -19.27
CA ASN A 607 11.96 19.39 -20.64
C ASN A 607 10.43 19.23 -20.76
N ASP A 608 9.94 18.78 -21.92
CA ASP A 608 8.50 18.61 -22.21
C ASP A 608 7.88 17.33 -21.59
N GLY A 609 8.65 16.56 -20.81
CA GLY A 609 8.24 15.29 -20.23
C GLY A 609 8.55 14.07 -21.11
N GLY A 610 8.81 14.24 -22.40
CA GLY A 610 9.08 13.12 -23.31
C GLY A 610 10.46 12.51 -23.11
N ASP A 611 11.49 13.35 -23.02
CA ASP A 611 12.87 12.90 -22.84
C ASP A 611 13.20 12.57 -21.38
N ALA A 612 14.20 11.71 -21.19
CA ALA A 612 14.84 11.48 -19.90
C ALA A 612 15.99 12.47 -19.66
N LEU A 613 16.15 12.94 -18.43
CA LEU A 613 17.34 13.65 -17.96
C LEU A 613 18.43 12.64 -17.61
N CYS A 614 19.69 12.95 -17.93
CA CYS A 614 20.83 12.11 -17.56
C CYS A 614 21.76 12.81 -16.56
N TYR A 615 22.71 12.10 -15.94
CA TYR A 615 23.47 12.60 -14.78
C TYR A 615 24.13 13.96 -14.99
N LYS A 616 24.64 14.24 -16.20
CA LYS A 616 25.28 15.51 -16.59
C LYS A 616 24.33 16.70 -16.73
N ASP A 617 23.02 16.49 -16.80
CA ASP A 617 22.01 17.55 -16.91
C ASP A 617 21.64 18.13 -15.53
N PHE A 618 22.01 17.42 -14.46
CA PHE A 618 21.86 17.84 -13.08
C PHE A 618 23.12 18.53 -12.55
N HIS A 619 22.94 19.71 -11.95
CA HIS A 619 23.88 20.29 -11.01
C HIS A 619 23.41 20.00 -9.58
N PHE A 620 24.21 19.24 -8.85
CA PHE A 620 24.02 18.99 -7.42
C PHE A 620 24.75 20.11 -6.64
N PRO A 621 24.03 21.00 -5.93
CA PRO A 621 24.67 22.12 -5.25
C PRO A 621 25.29 21.72 -3.92
N GLU A 622 26.46 22.28 -3.58
CA GLU A 622 27.16 22.03 -2.30
C GLU A 622 26.31 22.34 -1.05
N TRP A 623 25.32 23.23 -1.17
CA TRP A 623 24.41 23.61 -0.08
C TRP A 623 23.18 22.71 0.03
N GLY A 624 22.92 21.85 -0.97
CA GLY A 624 21.76 20.97 -1.01
C GLY A 624 21.95 19.71 -0.15
N ARG A 625 20.86 18.95 0.00
CA ARG A 625 20.82 17.68 0.73
C ARG A 625 21.72 16.60 0.12
N TRP A 626 21.88 16.61 -1.20
CA TRP A 626 22.59 15.58 -1.95
C TRP A 626 23.63 16.22 -2.90
N PRO A 627 24.73 16.78 -2.36
CA PRO A 627 25.71 17.53 -3.16
C PRO A 627 26.56 16.65 -4.08
N ASP A 628 26.71 15.36 -3.78
CA ASP A 628 27.37 14.37 -4.65
C ASP A 628 26.74 12.97 -4.47
N PRO A 629 25.59 12.68 -5.12
CA PRO A 629 24.91 11.39 -4.99
C PRO A 629 25.78 10.20 -5.43
N LYS A 630 26.61 10.38 -6.47
CA LYS A 630 27.52 9.35 -6.98
C LYS A 630 28.65 9.08 -5.98
N GLY A 631 29.25 10.13 -5.41
CA GLY A 631 30.24 10.02 -4.34
C GLY A 631 29.67 9.49 -3.03
N LEU A 632 28.36 9.64 -2.77
CA LEU A 632 27.69 8.97 -1.66
C LEU A 632 27.61 7.46 -1.89
N VAL A 633 27.09 7.01 -3.03
CA VAL A 633 26.97 5.57 -3.33
C VAL A 633 28.33 4.90 -3.42
N SER A 634 29.33 5.56 -4.01
CA SER A 634 30.73 5.10 -4.00
C SER A 634 31.25 4.90 -2.58
N TYR A 635 31.00 5.85 -1.67
CA TYR A 635 31.37 5.73 -0.26
C TYR A 635 30.60 4.61 0.46
N LEU A 636 29.34 4.35 0.12
CA LEU A 636 28.61 3.19 0.67
C LEU A 636 29.31 1.88 0.25
N HIS A 637 29.62 1.73 -1.04
CA HIS A 637 30.33 0.56 -1.57
C HIS A 637 31.72 0.37 -0.94
N GLU A 638 32.49 1.44 -0.77
CA GLU A 638 33.80 1.43 -0.09
C GLU A 638 33.71 0.95 1.37
N ASN A 639 32.55 1.11 2.01
CA ASN A 639 32.28 0.67 3.37
C ASN A 639 31.47 -0.64 3.44
N GLY A 640 31.38 -1.39 2.34
CA GLY A 640 30.73 -2.70 2.28
C GLY A 640 29.19 -2.65 2.28
N LEU A 641 28.60 -1.47 2.10
CA LEU A 641 27.16 -1.25 2.07
C LEU A 641 26.63 -1.16 0.64
N LYS A 642 25.46 -1.74 0.43
CA LYS A 642 24.71 -1.68 -0.84
C LYS A 642 23.59 -0.65 -0.75
N CYS A 643 23.39 0.13 -1.81
CA CYS A 643 22.45 1.26 -1.83
C CYS A 643 21.14 0.87 -2.52
N ILE A 644 20.02 1.03 -1.81
CA ILE A 644 18.68 0.79 -2.33
C ILE A 644 17.85 2.08 -2.22
N LEU A 645 17.22 2.51 -3.32
CA LEU A 645 16.38 3.71 -3.34
C LEU A 645 14.88 3.35 -3.38
N TRP A 646 14.05 4.06 -2.62
CA TRP A 646 12.60 3.90 -2.65
C TRP A 646 11.99 4.33 -3.99
N GLN A 647 10.95 3.61 -4.45
CA GLN A 647 10.17 3.86 -5.66
C GLN A 647 8.67 3.57 -5.43
N ILE A 648 7.83 4.14 -6.30
CA ILE A 648 6.37 4.02 -6.29
C ILE A 648 5.83 3.97 -7.74
N PRO A 649 4.76 3.22 -8.05
CA PRO A 649 4.22 3.11 -9.41
C PRO A 649 3.18 4.20 -9.77
N ILE A 650 3.41 5.44 -9.36
CA ILE A 650 2.43 6.55 -9.40
C ILE A 650 3.05 7.86 -9.93
N ILE A 651 2.29 8.68 -10.66
CA ILE A 651 2.64 10.07 -11.06
C ILE A 651 1.90 11.09 -10.17
N LYS A 652 2.64 12.04 -9.54
CA LYS A 652 2.53 12.22 -8.08
C LYS A 652 1.19 11.98 -7.40
N TYR A 653 0.14 12.82 -7.37
CA TYR A 653 -0.15 14.18 -7.87
C TYR A 653 0.05 15.26 -6.77
N ILE A 654 -0.11 16.58 -7.08
CA ILE A 654 0.14 17.68 -6.11
C ILE A 654 -0.92 18.79 -6.20
N ASN A 655 -1.50 19.17 -5.06
CA ASN A 655 -2.66 20.07 -4.94
C ASN A 655 -2.36 21.57 -5.06
N SER A 656 -1.52 22.12 -4.18
CA SER A 656 -1.42 23.57 -3.96
C SER A 656 -0.12 24.22 -4.45
N LEU A 657 0.97 23.46 -4.53
CA LEU A 657 2.24 23.90 -5.09
C LEU A 657 2.66 22.95 -6.23
N HIS A 658 3.11 23.52 -7.33
CA HIS A 658 3.38 22.80 -8.56
C HIS A 658 4.85 22.41 -8.72
N HIS A 659 5.13 21.46 -9.61
CA HIS A 659 6.50 21.03 -9.89
C HIS A 659 6.63 20.80 -11.40
N ILE A 660 7.26 21.75 -12.09
CA ILE A 660 7.21 21.90 -13.56
C ILE A 660 7.53 20.59 -14.29
N GLN A 661 8.63 19.91 -13.94
CA GLN A 661 8.99 18.65 -14.61
C GLN A 661 7.96 17.53 -14.38
N LYS A 662 7.37 17.46 -13.19
CA LYS A 662 6.35 16.45 -12.83
C LYS A 662 5.00 16.75 -13.50
N ASP A 663 4.67 18.02 -13.70
CA ASP A 663 3.49 18.45 -14.45
C ASP A 663 3.66 18.20 -15.96
N ASN A 664 4.87 18.37 -16.50
CA ASN A 664 5.22 18.03 -17.88
C ASN A 664 5.24 16.50 -18.11
N ASP A 665 5.85 15.73 -17.20
CA ASP A 665 5.81 14.26 -17.24
C ASP A 665 4.37 13.72 -17.17
N GLU A 666 3.51 14.33 -16.33
CA GLU A 666 2.08 14.01 -16.27
C GLU A 666 1.38 14.32 -17.59
N ALA A 667 1.59 15.52 -18.16
CA ALA A 667 0.99 15.89 -19.45
C ALA A 667 1.42 14.93 -20.58
N TYR A 668 2.71 14.59 -20.66
CA TYR A 668 3.24 13.67 -21.66
C TYR A 668 2.69 12.24 -21.49
N ALA A 669 2.64 11.73 -20.25
CA ALA A 669 2.09 10.41 -19.95
C ALA A 669 0.59 10.32 -20.28
N LEU A 670 -0.16 11.40 -20.10
CA LEU A 670 -1.57 11.49 -20.47
C LEU A 670 -1.77 11.57 -21.99
N GLU A 671 -0.96 12.34 -22.71
CA GLU A 671 -1.03 12.46 -24.18
C GLU A 671 -0.70 11.12 -24.88
N ASN A 672 0.24 10.34 -24.32
CA ASN A 672 0.71 9.09 -24.91
C ASN A 672 0.03 7.83 -24.32
N GLY A 673 -0.92 7.96 -23.40
CA GLY A 673 -1.67 6.83 -22.83
C GLY A 673 -0.84 5.88 -21.96
N TYR A 674 0.10 6.42 -21.16
CA TYR A 674 1.02 5.66 -20.30
C TYR A 674 0.47 5.37 -18.88
N CYS A 675 -0.78 5.73 -18.63
CA CYS A 675 -1.48 5.52 -17.37
C CYS A 675 -2.74 4.68 -17.58
N ALA A 676 -3.18 3.98 -16.53
CA ALA A 676 -4.46 3.28 -16.54
C ALA A 676 -5.63 4.27 -16.80
N THR A 677 -6.73 3.76 -17.35
CA THR A 677 -7.88 4.59 -17.76
C THR A 677 -9.20 4.08 -17.21
N ASN A 678 -10.19 4.96 -17.10
CA ASN A 678 -11.58 4.59 -16.85
C ASN A 678 -12.23 4.05 -18.16
N PRO A 679 -13.39 3.37 -18.10
CA PRO A 679 -14.07 2.83 -19.29
C PRO A 679 -14.42 3.84 -20.39
N ASP A 680 -14.53 5.13 -20.05
CA ASP A 680 -14.81 6.23 -20.99
C ASP A 680 -13.54 6.82 -21.65
N GLY A 681 -12.36 6.25 -21.35
CA GLY A 681 -11.07 6.71 -21.84
C GLY A 681 -10.48 7.89 -21.04
N THR A 682 -11.13 8.36 -19.98
CA THR A 682 -10.53 9.36 -19.08
C THR A 682 -9.44 8.72 -18.22
N PRO A 683 -8.44 9.48 -17.73
CA PRO A 683 -7.36 8.92 -16.92
C PRO A 683 -7.87 8.39 -15.57
N PHE A 684 -7.43 7.20 -15.17
CA PHE A 684 -7.72 6.67 -13.84
C PHE A 684 -6.87 7.42 -12.80
N ARG A 685 -7.53 7.98 -11.80
CA ARG A 685 -6.92 8.61 -10.64
C ARG A 685 -7.29 7.85 -9.38
N MET A 686 -6.33 7.73 -8.47
CA MET A 686 -6.51 7.12 -7.16
C MET A 686 -7.69 7.72 -6.41
N PRO A 687 -8.77 6.96 -6.13
CA PRO A 687 -10.00 7.54 -5.59
C PRO A 687 -9.91 7.87 -4.09
N GLU A 688 -9.01 7.21 -3.35
CA GLU A 688 -8.82 7.37 -1.91
C GLU A 688 -7.47 6.80 -1.45
N GLY A 689 -7.14 7.03 -0.17
CA GLY A 689 -5.97 6.45 0.48
C GLY A 689 -4.65 7.15 0.15
N TRP A 690 -3.56 6.39 0.21
CA TRP A 690 -2.22 6.89 -0.09
C TRP A 690 -2.13 7.27 -1.58
N PHE A 691 -1.56 8.43 -1.88
CA PHE A 691 -1.54 9.02 -3.22
C PHE A 691 -2.94 9.23 -3.84
N THR A 692 -3.93 9.70 -3.08
CA THR A 692 -5.24 10.15 -3.64
C THR A 692 -5.06 11.15 -4.81
N ASP A 693 -5.98 11.14 -5.77
CA ASP A 693 -6.01 11.96 -7.01
C ASP A 693 -4.84 11.77 -7.99
N SER A 694 -3.98 10.79 -7.72
CA SER A 694 -2.74 10.53 -8.48
C SER A 694 -2.96 9.52 -9.60
N LEU A 695 -2.15 9.60 -10.67
CA LEU A 695 -2.29 8.70 -11.82
C LEU A 695 -1.57 7.37 -11.58
N LEU A 696 -2.25 6.27 -11.89
CA LEU A 696 -1.65 4.94 -11.88
C LEU A 696 -0.92 4.66 -13.20
N PHE A 697 0.38 4.39 -13.11
CA PHE A 697 1.21 4.11 -14.28
C PHE A 697 0.95 2.71 -14.88
N ASP A 698 0.99 2.55 -16.20
CA ASP A 698 0.66 1.29 -16.87
C ASP A 698 1.91 0.47 -17.28
N TYR A 699 2.28 -0.51 -16.44
CA TYR A 699 3.36 -1.48 -16.70
C TYR A 699 3.03 -2.56 -17.75
N THR A 700 1.79 -2.60 -18.29
CA THR A 700 1.43 -3.50 -19.38
C THR A 700 1.89 -2.95 -20.74
N SER A 701 1.99 -1.62 -20.87
CA SER A 701 2.55 -0.95 -22.05
C SER A 701 4.08 -0.99 -22.04
N LYS A 702 4.68 -1.53 -23.11
CA LYS A 702 6.15 -1.52 -23.27
C LYS A 702 6.68 -0.10 -23.44
N GLU A 703 6.02 0.72 -24.23
CA GLU A 703 6.44 2.10 -24.54
C GLU A 703 6.42 2.98 -23.29
N ALA A 704 5.36 2.85 -22.47
CA ALA A 704 5.30 3.49 -21.16
C ALA A 704 6.45 3.01 -20.26
N THR A 705 6.67 1.69 -20.19
CA THR A 705 7.72 1.08 -19.34
C THR A 705 9.13 1.53 -19.74
N ASP A 706 9.41 1.62 -21.05
CA ASP A 706 10.67 2.13 -21.59
C ASP A 706 10.89 3.59 -21.18
N TRP A 707 9.88 4.45 -21.33
CA TRP A 707 9.90 5.86 -20.90
C TRP A 707 10.12 6.01 -19.39
N TRP A 708 9.44 5.17 -18.58
CA TRP A 708 9.56 5.17 -17.13
C TRP A 708 10.97 4.83 -16.67
N PHE A 709 11.57 3.76 -17.21
CA PHE A 709 12.92 3.35 -16.82
C PHE A 709 14.02 4.24 -17.42
N ALA A 710 13.82 4.82 -18.60
CA ALA A 710 14.74 5.81 -19.16
C ALA A 710 14.97 6.98 -18.18
N LYS A 711 13.94 7.44 -17.45
CA LYS A 711 14.08 8.48 -16.42
C LYS A 711 14.84 8.03 -15.16
N ARG A 712 14.97 6.71 -14.92
CA ARG A 712 15.76 6.12 -13.82
C ARG A 712 17.16 5.64 -14.25
N ASP A 713 17.47 5.65 -15.55
CA ASP A 713 18.74 5.13 -16.09
C ASP A 713 19.97 5.72 -15.39
N TYR A 714 19.97 7.02 -15.10
CA TYR A 714 21.12 7.68 -14.49
C TYR A 714 21.36 7.23 -13.03
N LEU A 715 20.32 6.83 -12.30
CA LEU A 715 20.44 6.27 -10.95
C LEU A 715 21.22 4.95 -10.97
N VAL A 716 20.96 4.15 -12.01
CA VAL A 716 21.43 2.76 -12.17
C VAL A 716 22.78 2.68 -12.88
N LYS A 717 22.96 3.49 -13.92
CA LYS A 717 24.11 3.45 -14.85
C LYS A 717 25.20 4.46 -14.47
N ASP A 718 24.82 5.65 -13.98
CA ASP A 718 25.78 6.70 -13.60
C ASP A 718 26.04 6.76 -12.09
N ILE A 719 25.02 6.67 -11.24
CA ILE A 719 25.17 6.68 -9.77
C ILE A 719 25.46 5.29 -9.20
N GLU A 720 25.09 4.24 -9.92
CA GLU A 720 25.41 2.83 -9.63
C GLU A 720 24.75 2.26 -8.36
N ILE A 721 23.47 2.60 -8.12
CA ILE A 721 22.67 1.94 -7.06
C ILE A 721 22.50 0.43 -7.30
N ASP A 722 22.23 -0.32 -6.22
CA ASP A 722 22.18 -1.78 -6.22
C ASP A 722 20.76 -2.36 -6.18
N GLY A 723 19.73 -1.51 -6.04
CA GLY A 723 18.34 -1.96 -5.99
C GLY A 723 17.31 -0.86 -5.78
N PHE A 724 16.04 -1.26 -5.84
CA PHE A 724 14.89 -0.40 -5.53
C PHE A 724 14.03 -0.98 -4.41
N LYS A 725 13.63 -0.17 -3.43
CA LYS A 725 12.51 -0.50 -2.53
C LYS A 725 11.23 -0.11 -3.25
N THR A 726 10.65 -1.07 -3.97
CA THR A 726 9.44 -0.93 -4.79
C THR A 726 8.21 -1.04 -3.90
N ASP A 727 7.78 0.10 -3.37
CA ASP A 727 6.70 0.21 -2.41
C ASP A 727 5.33 0.35 -3.09
N GLY A 728 4.27 0.11 -2.33
CA GLY A 728 2.90 0.14 -2.82
C GLY A 728 2.60 -0.93 -3.87
N GLY A 729 1.69 -0.59 -4.79
CA GLY A 729 1.14 -1.49 -5.81
C GLY A 729 -0.31 -1.89 -5.54
N GLU A 730 -0.88 -1.56 -4.38
CA GLU A 730 -2.27 -1.88 -3.99
C GLU A 730 -3.30 -0.87 -4.55
N PHE A 731 -3.03 -0.34 -5.75
CA PHE A 731 -3.57 0.92 -6.26
C PHE A 731 -4.70 0.78 -7.30
N VAL A 732 -5.03 -0.42 -7.77
CA VAL A 732 -6.12 -0.60 -8.76
C VAL A 732 -7.47 -0.62 -8.04
N PHE A 733 -8.28 0.42 -8.19
CA PHE A 733 -9.62 0.51 -7.61
C PHE A 733 -10.67 0.62 -8.72
N GLY A 734 -11.47 -0.43 -8.91
CA GLY A 734 -12.48 -0.52 -9.97
C GLY A 734 -12.33 -1.77 -10.81
N ASP A 735 -13.39 -2.60 -10.91
CA ASP A 735 -13.40 -3.81 -11.75
C ASP A 735 -13.23 -3.49 -13.26
N ASP A 736 -13.48 -2.24 -13.64
CA ASP A 736 -13.62 -1.73 -15.01
C ASP A 736 -12.52 -0.73 -15.42
N VAL A 737 -11.56 -0.44 -14.54
CA VAL A 737 -10.30 0.26 -14.92
C VAL A 737 -9.59 -0.53 -16.02
N CYS A 738 -9.15 0.15 -17.08
CA CYS A 738 -8.58 -0.44 -18.29
C CYS A 738 -7.05 -0.24 -18.37
N PHE A 739 -6.36 -1.27 -18.85
CA PHE A 739 -4.92 -1.31 -19.11
C PHE A 739 -4.63 -1.60 -20.60
N ALA A 740 -3.45 -1.24 -21.08
CA ALA A 740 -3.07 -1.30 -22.50
C ALA A 740 -3.02 -2.72 -23.09
N ASP A 741 -2.81 -3.76 -22.27
CA ASP A 741 -2.91 -5.16 -22.69
C ASP A 741 -4.35 -5.71 -22.81
N GLY A 742 -5.34 -4.91 -22.42
CA GLY A 742 -6.77 -5.27 -22.45
C GLY A 742 -7.27 -6.01 -21.19
N ASN A 743 -6.45 -6.20 -20.16
CA ASN A 743 -6.94 -6.57 -18.84
C ASN A 743 -7.72 -5.41 -18.20
N THR A 744 -8.63 -5.74 -17.27
CA THR A 744 -9.29 -4.72 -16.43
C THR A 744 -8.93 -4.89 -14.96
N GLY A 745 -9.38 -3.97 -14.10
CA GLY A 745 -9.10 -4.04 -12.67
C GLY A 745 -9.62 -5.29 -11.95
N LYS A 746 -10.52 -6.06 -12.57
CA LYS A 746 -10.89 -7.43 -12.15
C LYS A 746 -9.66 -8.34 -12.01
N GLU A 747 -8.80 -8.34 -13.03
CA GLU A 747 -7.53 -9.05 -13.05
C GLU A 747 -6.45 -8.26 -12.29
N MET A 748 -6.36 -6.96 -12.59
CA MET A 748 -5.21 -6.16 -12.22
C MET A 748 -5.17 -5.76 -10.74
N ARG A 749 -6.28 -5.85 -9.98
CA ARG A 749 -6.23 -5.64 -8.51
C ARG A 749 -5.15 -6.47 -7.83
N ASN A 750 -5.03 -7.74 -8.23
CA ASN A 750 -4.04 -8.65 -7.66
C ASN A 750 -2.79 -8.77 -8.56
N GLU A 751 -2.91 -8.76 -9.88
CA GLU A 751 -1.75 -8.95 -10.77
C GLU A 751 -0.82 -7.71 -10.81
N TYR A 752 -1.36 -6.49 -10.65
CA TYR A 752 -0.60 -5.24 -10.78
C TYR A 752 0.66 -5.15 -9.90
N PRO A 753 0.63 -5.39 -8.57
CA PRO A 753 1.85 -5.34 -7.76
C PRO A 753 2.90 -6.35 -8.22
N LYS A 754 2.49 -7.58 -8.58
CA LYS A 754 3.40 -8.61 -9.09
C LYS A 754 3.99 -8.22 -10.45
N LEU A 755 3.24 -7.52 -11.32
CA LEU A 755 3.77 -6.98 -12.57
C LEU A 755 4.74 -5.82 -12.33
N TYR A 756 4.39 -4.88 -11.45
CA TYR A 756 5.22 -3.73 -11.07
C TYR A 756 6.61 -4.18 -10.58
N ILE A 757 6.66 -5.07 -9.60
CA ILE A 757 7.93 -5.56 -9.04
C ILE A 757 8.72 -6.36 -10.08
N GLN A 758 8.03 -7.12 -10.95
CA GLN A 758 8.69 -7.89 -12.01
C GLN A 758 9.39 -6.97 -13.00
N LYS A 759 8.72 -5.92 -13.50
CA LYS A 759 9.33 -4.96 -14.42
C LYS A 759 10.52 -4.24 -13.82
N ASN A 760 10.44 -3.85 -12.55
CA ASN A 760 11.53 -3.17 -11.84
C ASN A 760 12.71 -4.14 -11.57
N TYR A 761 12.41 -5.38 -11.22
CA TYR A 761 13.42 -6.43 -11.02
C TYR A 761 14.14 -6.77 -12.33
N ASP A 762 13.41 -7.08 -13.40
CA ASP A 762 13.98 -7.39 -14.71
C ASP A 762 14.96 -6.27 -15.17
N TYR A 763 14.53 -5.01 -15.03
CA TYR A 763 15.34 -3.83 -15.37
C TYR A 763 16.62 -3.70 -14.52
N ILE A 764 16.52 -3.72 -13.18
CA ILE A 764 17.71 -3.54 -12.32
C ILE A 764 18.65 -4.75 -12.34
N LYS A 765 18.09 -5.96 -12.56
CA LYS A 765 18.84 -7.20 -12.70
C LYS A 765 19.66 -7.21 -13.99
N GLU A 766 19.08 -6.80 -15.12
CA GLU A 766 19.80 -6.67 -16.39
C GLU A 766 20.88 -5.58 -16.33
N ALA A 767 20.57 -4.43 -15.73
CA ALA A 767 21.47 -3.27 -15.75
C ALA A 767 22.62 -3.31 -14.73
N ARG A 768 22.42 -3.93 -13.55
CA ARG A 768 23.34 -3.84 -12.39
C ARG A 768 23.52 -5.14 -11.60
N ASP A 769 22.87 -6.24 -12.00
CA ASP A 769 22.69 -7.46 -11.18
C ASP A 769 21.94 -7.22 -9.84
N GLY A 770 21.19 -6.12 -9.74
CA GLY A 770 20.56 -5.66 -8.51
C GLY A 770 19.28 -6.42 -8.11
N ILE A 771 18.62 -5.91 -7.06
CA ILE A 771 17.40 -6.51 -6.48
C ILE A 771 16.26 -5.49 -6.34
N VAL A 772 15.06 -6.00 -6.06
CA VAL A 772 13.95 -5.20 -5.53
C VAL A 772 13.74 -5.49 -4.03
N PHE A 773 12.88 -4.72 -3.38
CA PHE A 773 12.37 -4.99 -2.03
C PHE A 773 10.93 -4.47 -1.98
N SER A 774 9.95 -5.35 -1.76
CA SER A 774 8.52 -5.08 -2.01
C SER A 774 7.60 -5.55 -0.88
N ARG A 775 6.45 -4.90 -0.63
CA ARG A 775 5.44 -5.42 0.32
C ARG A 775 4.28 -6.12 -0.36
N ALA A 776 3.75 -5.52 -1.43
CA ALA A 776 2.62 -6.06 -2.15
C ALA A 776 3.07 -7.06 -3.20
N GLY A 777 2.30 -8.11 -3.36
CA GLY A 777 2.63 -9.19 -4.27
C GLY A 777 1.43 -10.08 -4.54
N PHE A 778 1.64 -11.02 -5.46
CA PHE A 778 0.64 -12.02 -5.83
C PHE A 778 1.35 -13.30 -6.28
N THR A 779 0.59 -14.29 -6.73
CA THR A 779 1.11 -15.57 -7.24
C THR A 779 2.27 -15.34 -8.23
N GLY A 780 3.43 -15.97 -7.96
CA GLY A 780 4.64 -15.82 -8.78
C GLY A 780 5.60 -14.67 -8.37
N ALA A 781 5.21 -13.78 -7.45
CA ALA A 781 6.07 -12.67 -7.01
C ALA A 781 7.39 -13.10 -6.33
N ALA A 782 7.54 -14.37 -5.93
CA ALA A 782 8.82 -14.94 -5.48
C ALA A 782 9.93 -14.92 -6.56
N GLN A 783 9.57 -14.75 -7.83
CA GLN A 783 10.53 -14.58 -8.93
C GLN A 783 11.22 -13.20 -8.92
N SER A 784 10.71 -12.24 -8.14
CA SER A 784 11.23 -10.88 -8.01
C SER A 784 11.53 -10.59 -6.53
N PRO A 785 12.60 -11.20 -5.97
CA PRO A 785 12.97 -11.01 -4.57
C PRO A 785 13.54 -9.59 -4.36
N ALA A 786 13.40 -9.00 -3.18
CA ALA A 786 12.93 -9.51 -1.88
C ALA A 786 11.55 -8.95 -1.45
N HIS A 787 11.01 -9.49 -0.34
CA HIS A 787 9.69 -9.12 0.20
C HIS A 787 9.72 -8.70 1.68
N TRP A 788 8.83 -7.80 2.12
CA TRP A 788 8.66 -7.43 3.53
C TRP A 788 7.20 -7.32 3.98
N ALA A 789 6.97 -7.50 5.28
CA ALA A 789 5.64 -7.59 5.91
C ALA A 789 4.78 -6.32 5.96
N GLY A 790 5.16 -5.25 5.27
CA GLY A 790 4.48 -3.95 5.35
C GLY A 790 4.51 -3.30 6.74
N ASP A 791 3.52 -2.47 7.00
CA ASP A 791 3.62 -1.37 7.97
C ASP A 791 3.04 -1.75 9.34
N GLU A 792 3.86 -1.76 10.41
CA GLU A 792 3.40 -2.18 11.75
C GLU A 792 3.87 -1.33 12.94
N LYS A 793 3.09 -1.39 14.03
CA LYS A 793 3.35 -0.67 15.30
C LYS A 793 4.51 -1.31 16.08
N SER A 794 5.25 -0.51 16.83
CA SER A 794 6.23 -1.02 17.80
C SER A 794 5.58 -1.67 19.05
N THR A 795 5.05 -2.88 18.89
CA THR A 795 4.41 -3.67 19.97
C THR A 795 4.73 -5.16 19.88
N PHE A 796 4.62 -5.88 21.00
CA PHE A 796 4.71 -7.34 21.02
C PHE A 796 3.55 -8.03 20.26
N ASP A 797 2.39 -7.39 20.15
CA ASP A 797 1.28 -7.94 19.35
C ASP A 797 1.57 -7.87 17.85
N ALA A 798 2.12 -6.74 17.36
CA ALA A 798 2.63 -6.64 15.99
C ALA A 798 3.77 -7.63 15.71
N PHE A 799 4.69 -7.84 16.65
CA PHE A 799 5.74 -8.86 16.53
C PHE A 799 5.14 -10.27 16.34
N LYS A 800 4.13 -10.66 17.13
CA LYS A 800 3.42 -11.95 16.94
C LYS A 800 2.71 -12.04 15.58
N ARG A 801 2.10 -10.95 15.11
CA ARG A 801 1.44 -10.89 13.79
C ARG A 801 2.43 -11.03 12.63
N ASN A 802 3.56 -10.33 12.66
CA ASN A 802 4.60 -10.43 11.63
C ASN A 802 5.27 -11.80 11.63
N LEU A 803 5.47 -12.42 12.80
CA LEU A 803 5.96 -13.80 12.89
C LEU A 803 4.96 -14.80 12.27
N CYS A 804 3.66 -14.60 12.46
CA CYS A 804 2.62 -15.37 11.76
C CYS A 804 2.63 -15.13 10.24
N ALA A 805 2.81 -13.87 9.82
CA ALA A 805 2.85 -13.43 8.42
C ALA A 805 3.99 -14.13 7.65
N GLY A 806 5.23 -14.07 8.16
CA GLY A 806 6.39 -14.70 7.53
C GLY A 806 6.27 -16.22 7.38
N LEU A 807 5.61 -16.91 8.33
CA LEU A 807 5.35 -18.35 8.21
C LEU A 807 4.30 -18.66 7.15
N ASN A 808 3.22 -17.87 7.05
CA ASN A 808 2.22 -18.03 5.98
C ASN A 808 2.80 -17.70 4.59
N ALA A 809 3.64 -16.66 4.49
CA ALA A 809 4.37 -16.31 3.27
C ALA A 809 5.29 -17.45 2.83
N GLY A 810 6.07 -18.02 3.76
CA GLY A 810 6.91 -19.19 3.49
C GLY A 810 6.10 -20.42 3.04
N LEU A 811 4.99 -20.72 3.72
CA LEU A 811 4.06 -21.78 3.31
C LEU A 811 3.41 -21.54 1.94
N SER A 812 3.42 -20.30 1.46
CA SER A 812 2.94 -19.86 0.14
C SER A 812 4.08 -19.64 -0.87
N GLY A 813 5.25 -20.24 -0.66
CA GLY A 813 6.34 -20.24 -1.64
C GLY A 813 7.17 -18.95 -1.72
N VAL A 814 7.12 -18.09 -0.70
CA VAL A 814 7.93 -16.85 -0.61
C VAL A 814 9.08 -17.06 0.39
N PRO A 815 10.29 -17.49 -0.06
CA PRO A 815 11.38 -17.83 0.87
C PRO A 815 12.16 -16.62 1.39
N PHE A 816 12.16 -15.49 0.65
CA PHE A 816 12.98 -14.30 0.92
C PHE A 816 12.12 -13.15 1.46
N TRP A 817 11.71 -13.33 2.71
CA TRP A 817 10.84 -12.43 3.47
C TRP A 817 11.61 -11.74 4.61
N GLY A 818 11.26 -10.49 4.89
CA GLY A 818 11.72 -9.69 6.01
C GLY A 818 10.59 -8.91 6.68
N TRP A 819 10.94 -8.16 7.73
CA TRP A 819 10.00 -7.29 8.42
C TRP A 819 10.75 -6.13 9.10
N ASP A 820 10.02 -5.10 9.48
CA ASP A 820 10.55 -3.99 10.27
C ASP A 820 10.70 -4.43 11.72
N LEU A 821 11.91 -4.89 12.09
CA LEU A 821 12.15 -5.42 13.43
C LEU A 821 11.77 -4.38 14.50
N ALA A 822 11.02 -4.84 15.51
CA ALA A 822 10.43 -4.01 16.56
C ALA A 822 9.43 -2.93 16.10
N GLY A 823 8.94 -2.99 14.85
CA GLY A 823 7.94 -2.09 14.28
C GLY A 823 8.47 -0.69 13.91
N PHE A 824 8.01 -0.14 12.79
CA PHE A 824 8.52 1.13 12.25
C PHE A 824 7.77 2.38 12.74
N SER A 825 6.55 2.22 13.26
CA SER A 825 5.61 3.31 13.53
C SER A 825 5.07 3.34 14.97
N GLY A 826 4.61 4.52 15.39
CA GLY A 826 4.25 4.84 16.76
C GLY A 826 5.46 5.17 17.63
N GLU A 827 5.25 5.24 18.95
CA GLU A 827 6.31 5.33 19.95
C GLU A 827 7.46 4.37 19.63
N ILE A 828 8.70 4.82 19.81
CA ILE A 828 9.88 3.95 19.66
C ILE A 828 9.71 2.67 20.52
N PRO A 829 10.25 1.52 20.11
CA PRO A 829 10.10 0.29 20.89
C PRO A 829 10.68 0.41 22.32
N SER A 830 10.21 -0.42 23.24
CA SER A 830 10.93 -0.65 24.50
C SER A 830 12.27 -1.33 24.20
N ALA A 831 13.26 -1.15 25.08
CA ALA A 831 14.58 -1.79 24.91
C ALA A 831 14.46 -3.32 24.86
N GLU A 832 13.56 -3.91 25.66
CA GLU A 832 13.22 -5.33 25.58
C GLU A 832 12.65 -5.68 24.19
N LEU A 833 11.60 -5.01 23.72
CA LEU A 833 11.00 -5.32 22.40
C LEU A 833 12.03 -5.23 21.27
N PHE A 834 12.92 -4.23 21.32
CA PHE A 834 13.98 -4.08 20.33
C PHE A 834 14.96 -5.25 20.34
N VAL A 835 15.47 -5.65 21.50
CA VAL A 835 16.42 -6.76 21.64
C VAL A 835 15.76 -8.10 21.27
N ARG A 836 14.54 -8.38 21.76
CA ARG A 836 13.79 -9.60 21.41
C ARG A 836 13.51 -9.70 19.91
N SER A 837 13.14 -8.58 19.27
CA SER A 837 12.92 -8.53 17.83
C SER A 837 14.23 -8.71 17.04
N THR A 838 15.33 -8.11 17.49
CA THR A 838 16.65 -8.24 16.87
C THR A 838 17.16 -9.69 16.91
N ALA A 839 17.01 -10.34 18.06
CA ALA A 839 17.40 -11.73 18.24
C ALA A 839 16.61 -12.67 17.32
N MET A 840 15.33 -12.41 17.10
CA MET A 840 14.49 -13.15 16.15
C MET A 840 14.87 -12.83 14.68
N ALA A 841 15.07 -11.56 14.34
CA ALA A 841 15.41 -11.12 12.98
C ALA A 841 16.76 -11.68 12.48
N THR A 842 17.68 -12.00 13.40
CA THR A 842 18.92 -12.76 13.10
C THR A 842 18.61 -14.08 12.39
N PHE A 843 17.48 -14.71 12.73
CA PHE A 843 16.97 -15.96 12.17
C PHE A 843 15.68 -15.74 11.34
N CYS A 844 15.57 -14.60 10.64
CA CYS A 844 14.64 -14.41 9.53
C CYS A 844 15.38 -14.54 8.19
N PRO A 845 14.71 -14.74 7.04
CA PRO A 845 15.40 -14.74 5.75
C PRO A 845 16.12 -13.41 5.49
N ILE A 846 15.50 -12.27 5.84
CA ILE A 846 16.09 -10.93 5.80
C ILE A 846 16.02 -10.28 7.20
N MET A 847 17.10 -9.62 7.61
CA MET A 847 17.23 -8.91 8.88
C MET A 847 17.28 -7.39 8.63
N GLN A 848 16.23 -6.65 8.99
CA GLN A 848 16.13 -5.22 8.69
C GLN A 848 15.47 -4.42 9.81
N TYR A 849 16.00 -3.23 10.14
CA TYR A 849 15.27 -2.20 10.89
C TYR A 849 14.86 -1.05 9.97
N HIS A 850 13.74 -0.40 10.32
CA HIS A 850 13.18 0.74 9.59
C HIS A 850 12.39 1.67 10.54
N ALA A 851 12.11 2.89 10.10
CA ALA A 851 11.36 3.90 10.85
C ALA A 851 10.56 4.80 9.90
N GLU A 852 9.32 5.12 10.28
CA GLU A 852 8.32 5.73 9.39
C GLU A 852 8.54 7.19 8.98
N SER A 853 8.76 8.10 9.93
CA SER A 853 8.73 9.54 9.62
C SER A 853 9.35 10.41 10.73
N LYS A 854 9.64 11.67 10.36
CA LYS A 854 10.15 12.69 11.27
C LYS A 854 9.06 13.20 12.20
N ALA A 855 9.31 13.06 13.50
CA ALA A 855 8.49 13.63 14.57
C ALA A 855 9.29 14.66 15.39
N GLU A 856 8.72 15.16 16.49
CA GLU A 856 9.37 16.07 17.45
C GLU A 856 10.72 15.53 17.99
N PHE A 857 10.91 14.20 17.96
CA PHE A 857 12.13 13.50 18.36
C PHE A 857 12.53 12.43 17.35
N ASN A 858 13.82 12.07 17.31
CA ASN A 858 14.35 11.03 16.42
C ASN A 858 13.63 9.68 16.59
N GLN A 859 13.00 9.19 15.52
CA GLN A 859 12.24 7.94 15.47
C GLN A 859 13.04 6.73 14.96
N ASP A 860 14.32 6.89 14.62
CA ASP A 860 15.16 5.81 14.08
C ASP A 860 15.11 4.56 14.96
N ARG A 861 14.85 3.39 14.37
CA ARG A 861 15.02 2.07 15.02
C ARG A 861 16.50 1.63 14.99
N THR A 862 17.43 2.58 15.03
CA THR A 862 18.87 2.31 15.15
C THR A 862 19.21 1.96 16.60
N PRO A 863 20.14 1.01 16.84
CA PRO A 863 20.45 0.56 18.20
C PRO A 863 20.99 1.68 19.09
N TRP A 864 21.70 2.67 18.53
CA TRP A 864 22.15 3.85 19.27
C TRP A 864 21.03 4.81 19.65
N ASN A 865 20.04 5.07 18.77
CA ASN A 865 18.89 5.90 19.11
C ASN A 865 18.02 5.22 20.18
N ILE A 866 17.79 3.90 20.07
CA ILE A 866 17.03 3.17 21.09
C ILE A 866 17.78 3.14 22.43
N ALA A 867 19.10 2.90 22.43
CA ALA A 867 19.92 2.93 23.64
C ALA A 867 19.89 4.30 24.35
N GLU A 868 19.99 5.39 23.60
CA GLU A 868 19.90 6.76 24.14
C GLU A 868 18.49 7.06 24.65
N ARG A 869 17.47 6.91 23.80
CA ARG A 869 16.08 7.27 24.11
C ARG A 869 15.41 6.38 25.16
N ARG A 870 15.94 5.19 25.44
CA ARG A 870 15.46 4.26 26.48
C ARG A 870 16.42 4.12 27.67
N GLU A 871 17.49 4.91 27.73
CA GLU A 871 18.52 4.86 28.79
C GLU A 871 19.09 3.44 28.98
N ALA A 872 19.25 2.70 27.86
CA ALA A 872 19.49 1.26 27.81
C ALA A 872 20.75 0.94 26.96
N PRO A 873 21.96 1.22 27.46
CA PRO A 873 23.20 1.08 26.67
C PRO A 873 23.47 -0.33 26.12
N TYR A 874 22.99 -1.37 26.83
CA TYR A 874 23.11 -2.77 26.41
C TYR A 874 22.49 -3.06 25.03
N VAL A 875 21.53 -2.25 24.57
CA VAL A 875 20.88 -2.41 23.26
C VAL A 875 21.89 -2.36 22.11
N ILE A 876 22.96 -1.57 22.22
CA ILE A 876 24.02 -1.51 21.21
C ILE A 876 24.84 -2.80 21.22
N GLU A 877 25.12 -3.35 22.40
CA GLU A 877 25.92 -4.57 22.59
C GLU A 877 25.16 -5.81 22.09
N ASP A 878 23.88 -5.93 22.45
CA ASP A 878 23.00 -6.99 21.96
C ASP A 878 22.83 -6.92 20.44
N TYR A 879 22.55 -5.73 19.87
CA TYR A 879 22.41 -5.61 18.43
C TYR A 879 23.72 -5.94 17.70
N ARG A 880 24.87 -5.49 18.20
CA ARG A 880 26.18 -5.88 17.63
C ARG A 880 26.37 -7.39 17.67
N TYR A 881 26.13 -8.03 18.83
CA TYR A 881 26.27 -9.47 18.99
C TYR A 881 25.41 -10.23 17.97
N TYR A 882 24.13 -9.87 17.86
CA TYR A 882 23.19 -10.51 16.93
C TYR A 882 23.51 -10.20 15.45
N ALA A 883 23.97 -9.00 15.13
CA ALA A 883 24.43 -8.64 13.78
C ALA A 883 25.73 -9.38 13.39
N LYS A 884 26.67 -9.61 14.31
CA LYS A 884 27.86 -10.42 14.04
C LYS A 884 27.53 -11.92 13.94
N LEU A 885 26.62 -12.43 14.77
CA LEU A 885 26.09 -13.79 14.67
C LEU A 885 25.37 -14.00 13.33
N ARG A 886 24.59 -13.00 12.87
CA ARG A 886 23.97 -12.98 11.54
C ARG A 886 25.00 -13.14 10.42
N MET A 887 26.10 -12.38 10.47
CA MET A 887 27.19 -12.51 9.49
C MET A 887 27.86 -13.88 9.54
N ALA A 888 28.10 -14.43 10.73
CA ALA A 888 28.64 -15.79 10.90
C ALA A 888 27.70 -16.88 10.38
N LEU A 889 26.38 -16.65 10.37
CA LEU A 889 25.37 -17.55 9.83
C LEU A 889 25.27 -17.53 8.29
N ILE A 890 25.87 -16.55 7.58
CA ILE A 890 25.71 -16.40 6.13
C ILE A 890 26.00 -17.70 5.34
N PRO A 891 27.08 -18.48 5.61
CA PRO A 891 27.32 -19.74 4.89
C PRO A 891 26.17 -20.75 5.04
N TYR A 892 25.56 -20.84 6.23
CA TYR A 892 24.37 -21.68 6.47
C TYR A 892 23.15 -21.11 5.75
N ILE A 893 22.91 -19.79 5.85
CA ILE A 893 21.79 -19.10 5.20
C ILE A 893 21.84 -19.27 3.69
N MET A 894 23.01 -19.14 3.07
CA MET A 894 23.23 -19.34 1.63
C MET A 894 22.88 -20.76 1.19
N GLU A 895 23.37 -21.79 1.87
CA GLU A 895 23.01 -23.19 1.57
C GLU A 895 21.49 -23.43 1.69
N GLN A 896 20.85 -22.88 2.72
CA GLN A 896 19.41 -23.02 2.93
C GLN A 896 18.60 -22.19 1.91
N ALA A 897 19.14 -21.08 1.43
CA ALA A 897 18.57 -20.28 0.34
C ALA A 897 18.69 -21.00 -1.02
N GLU A 898 19.81 -21.66 -1.31
CA GLU A 898 19.97 -22.52 -2.50
C GLU A 898 19.01 -23.71 -2.49
N ILE A 899 18.81 -24.35 -1.33
CA ILE A 899 17.75 -25.36 -1.13
C ILE A 899 16.37 -24.74 -1.41
N SER A 900 16.13 -23.52 -0.93
CA SER A 900 14.83 -22.83 -1.13
C SER A 900 14.57 -22.52 -2.61
N VAL A 901 15.56 -22.03 -3.35
CA VAL A 901 15.49 -21.74 -4.79
C VAL A 901 15.32 -23.01 -5.63
N SER A 902 16.04 -24.08 -5.28
CA SER A 902 16.00 -25.33 -6.04
C SER A 902 14.73 -26.15 -5.80
N THR A 903 14.19 -26.14 -4.58
CA THR A 903 13.04 -26.97 -4.17
C THR A 903 11.73 -26.21 -4.00
N GLY A 904 11.75 -24.89 -3.77
CA GLY A 904 10.56 -24.11 -3.39
C GLY A 904 10.16 -24.22 -1.91
N ILE A 905 10.87 -25.01 -1.09
CA ILE A 905 10.64 -25.09 0.35
C ILE A 905 11.20 -23.81 1.00
N PRO A 906 10.46 -23.09 1.87
CA PRO A 906 10.91 -21.81 2.38
C PRO A 906 12.13 -21.92 3.31
N LEU A 907 12.87 -20.83 3.47
CA LEU A 907 14.00 -20.76 4.40
C LEU A 907 13.51 -20.70 5.85
N MET A 908 12.46 -19.92 6.12
CA MET A 908 11.75 -19.87 7.40
C MET A 908 10.50 -20.76 7.34
N ARG A 909 10.47 -21.84 8.13
CA ARG A 909 9.56 -22.98 7.96
C ARG A 909 8.63 -23.17 9.15
N ALA A 910 7.32 -23.13 8.91
CA ALA A 910 6.35 -23.61 9.88
C ALA A 910 6.58 -25.10 10.16
N LEU A 911 6.53 -25.49 11.44
CA LEU A 911 6.96 -26.83 11.89
C LEU A 911 6.16 -27.98 11.26
N LEU A 912 4.93 -27.73 10.80
CA LEU A 912 4.11 -28.69 10.08
C LEU A 912 4.70 -29.15 8.73
N LEU A 913 5.67 -28.42 8.17
CA LEU A 913 6.42 -28.86 6.98
C LEU A 913 7.33 -30.07 7.27
N ASP A 914 7.97 -30.08 8.43
CA ASP A 914 8.93 -31.11 8.83
C ASP A 914 8.29 -32.20 9.71
N PHE A 915 7.23 -31.86 10.45
CA PHE A 915 6.55 -32.75 11.38
C PHE A 915 5.03 -32.86 11.11
N PRO A 916 4.59 -33.16 9.87
CA PRO A 916 3.18 -33.11 9.48
C PRO A 916 2.27 -34.07 10.26
N GLN A 917 2.83 -35.20 10.72
CA GLN A 917 2.11 -36.22 11.48
C GLN A 917 1.95 -35.88 12.98
N ASP A 918 2.48 -34.73 13.42
CA ASP A 918 2.42 -34.28 14.82
C ASP A 918 1.43 -33.12 14.96
N SER A 919 0.18 -33.43 15.33
CA SER A 919 -0.88 -32.43 15.41
C SER A 919 -0.65 -31.32 16.45
N LYS A 920 0.36 -31.47 17.33
CA LYS A 920 0.77 -30.40 18.24
C LYS A 920 1.42 -29.23 17.52
N VAL A 921 2.10 -29.46 16.39
CA VAL A 921 2.77 -28.38 15.65
C VAL A 921 1.85 -27.59 14.72
N TRP A 922 0.64 -28.09 14.47
CA TRP A 922 -0.30 -27.56 13.47
C TRP A 922 -0.80 -26.14 13.75
N ASN A 923 -0.81 -25.68 15.00
CA ASN A 923 -1.26 -24.32 15.34
C ASN A 923 -0.14 -23.45 15.92
N ILE A 924 1.10 -23.92 15.84
CA ILE A 924 2.27 -23.20 16.35
C ILE A 924 2.71 -22.18 15.31
N PHE A 925 2.63 -20.90 15.68
CA PHE A 925 3.10 -19.77 14.88
C PHE A 925 4.34 -19.11 15.50
N ASP A 926 4.66 -19.39 16.77
CA ASP A 926 5.62 -18.63 17.58
C ASP A 926 6.95 -19.38 17.83
N GLN A 927 7.18 -20.48 17.10
CA GLN A 927 8.47 -21.16 16.96
C GLN A 927 8.49 -21.91 15.61
N TYR A 928 9.66 -22.01 14.98
CA TYR A 928 9.80 -22.40 13.57
C TYR A 928 11.16 -23.04 13.27
N LEU A 929 11.33 -23.72 12.13
CA LEU A 929 12.68 -24.07 11.67
C LEU A 929 13.25 -22.94 10.80
N PHE A 930 14.51 -22.59 11.04
CA PHE A 930 15.30 -21.71 10.18
C PHE A 930 16.29 -22.59 9.40
N GLY A 931 15.99 -22.83 8.12
CA GLY A 931 16.59 -23.90 7.34
C GLY A 931 16.16 -25.29 7.82
N GLU A 932 17.03 -26.28 7.66
CA GLU A 932 16.76 -27.67 8.02
C GLU A 932 17.15 -28.03 9.46
N ASP A 933 18.06 -27.27 10.08
CA ASP A 933 18.76 -27.71 11.27
C ASP A 933 18.35 -26.99 12.56
N LEU A 934 17.89 -25.74 12.48
CA LEU A 934 17.71 -24.87 13.65
C LEU A 934 16.23 -24.66 13.99
N LEU A 935 15.79 -25.14 15.16
CA LEU A 935 14.52 -24.78 15.78
C LEU A 935 14.67 -23.47 16.56
N VAL A 936 13.98 -22.42 16.14
CA VAL A 936 14.02 -21.08 16.73
C VAL A 936 12.72 -20.82 17.49
N ALA A 937 12.83 -20.38 18.76
CA ALA A 937 11.69 -20.09 19.62
C ALA A 937 11.87 -18.71 20.31
N PRO A 938 11.53 -17.59 19.65
CA PRO A 938 11.73 -16.25 20.19
C PRO A 938 10.84 -15.97 21.41
N ILE A 939 11.26 -15.04 22.27
CA ILE A 939 10.40 -14.53 23.34
C ILE A 939 9.50 -13.42 22.78
N VAL A 940 8.21 -13.72 22.67
CA VAL A 940 7.17 -12.84 22.06
C VAL A 940 6.17 -12.28 23.07
N THR A 941 6.53 -12.29 24.35
CA THR A 941 5.73 -11.77 25.47
C THR A 941 6.60 -10.86 26.33
N GLU A 942 6.13 -9.65 26.60
CA GLU A 942 6.81 -8.64 27.40
C GLU A 942 7.10 -9.12 28.83
N GLY A 943 8.28 -8.81 29.36
CA GLY A 943 8.75 -9.19 30.69
C GLY A 943 9.06 -10.68 30.87
N ALA A 944 8.91 -11.52 29.83
CA ALA A 944 9.14 -12.95 29.96
C ALA A 944 10.64 -13.29 29.91
N THR A 945 11.12 -14.05 30.90
CA THR A 945 12.50 -14.56 30.99
C THR A 945 12.63 -16.06 30.73
N LYS A 946 11.53 -16.70 30.34
CA LYS A 946 11.43 -18.11 29.94
C LYS A 946 10.13 -18.34 29.18
N ARG A 947 10.09 -19.38 28.35
CA ARG A 947 8.87 -19.81 27.66
C ARG A 947 8.76 -21.32 27.58
N THR A 948 7.54 -21.80 27.34
CA THR A 948 7.33 -23.18 26.87
C THR A 948 7.75 -23.27 25.39
N VAL A 949 8.52 -24.30 25.07
CA VAL A 949 8.93 -24.67 23.71
C VAL A 949 8.53 -26.11 23.46
N TYR A 950 7.83 -26.36 22.37
CA TYR A 950 7.58 -27.72 21.89
C TYR A 950 8.79 -28.21 21.11
N VAL A 951 9.50 -29.21 21.63
CA VAL A 951 10.64 -29.83 20.94
C VAL A 951 10.13 -31.02 20.15
N PRO A 952 10.17 -31.01 18.80
CA PRO A 952 9.68 -32.10 17.97
C PRO A 952 10.50 -33.38 18.12
N ARG A 953 10.01 -34.49 17.56
CA ARG A 953 10.72 -35.79 17.58
C ARG A 953 12.16 -35.65 17.08
N GLY A 954 13.11 -36.11 17.89
CA GLY A 954 14.54 -36.06 17.60
C GLY A 954 15.34 -35.69 18.84
N LYS A 955 16.66 -35.62 18.69
CA LYS A 955 17.56 -35.03 19.67
C LYS A 955 17.97 -33.65 19.19
N TRP A 956 17.96 -32.71 20.12
CA TRP A 956 18.22 -31.30 19.85
C TRP A 956 19.22 -30.77 20.87
N VAL A 957 20.08 -29.84 20.45
CA VAL A 957 21.13 -29.26 21.30
C VAL A 957 21.01 -27.74 21.23
N HIS A 958 20.89 -27.07 22.38
CA HIS A 958 20.83 -25.62 22.44
C HIS A 958 22.15 -25.01 21.97
N ILE A 959 22.12 -24.17 20.93
CA ILE A 959 23.37 -23.74 20.26
C ILE A 959 24.26 -22.88 21.18
N PHE A 960 23.65 -22.16 22.13
CA PHE A 960 24.36 -21.37 23.13
C PHE A 960 24.78 -22.19 24.37
N THR A 961 23.83 -22.71 25.17
CA THR A 961 24.12 -23.41 26.45
C THR A 961 24.65 -24.84 26.32
N LYS A 962 24.56 -25.46 25.13
CA LYS A 962 24.86 -26.88 24.85
C LYS A 962 23.99 -27.90 25.60
N GLU A 963 22.91 -27.47 26.24
CA GLU A 963 21.94 -28.39 26.87
C GLU A 963 21.22 -29.26 25.82
N GLU A 964 21.02 -30.55 26.14
CA GLU A 964 20.38 -31.53 25.27
C GLU A 964 18.88 -31.69 25.57
N PHE A 965 18.07 -31.71 24.50
CA PHE A 965 16.62 -31.84 24.53
C PHE A 965 16.18 -33.00 23.62
N GLU A 966 15.50 -34.00 24.20
CA GLU A 966 14.86 -35.08 23.45
C GLU A 966 13.35 -34.83 23.31
N GLY A 967 12.82 -34.87 22.09
CA GLY A 967 11.39 -34.73 21.79
C GLY A 967 10.77 -36.05 21.28
N PRO A 968 9.43 -36.15 21.15
CA PRO A 968 8.46 -35.06 21.15
C PRO A 968 7.90 -34.71 22.54
N ARG A 969 8.28 -33.54 23.10
CA ARG A 969 7.67 -33.01 24.34
C ARG A 969 7.89 -31.50 24.50
N GLU A 970 7.12 -30.92 25.42
CA GLU A 970 7.30 -29.52 25.84
C GLU A 970 8.38 -29.40 26.92
N TYR A 971 9.11 -28.28 26.87
CA TYR A 971 10.08 -27.86 27.87
C TYR A 971 9.84 -26.40 28.23
N THR A 972 10.04 -26.04 29.50
CA THR A 972 10.17 -24.63 29.89
C THR A 972 11.66 -24.29 29.85
N ILE A 973 12.06 -23.45 28.91
CA ILE A 973 13.47 -23.07 28.68
C ILE A 973 13.64 -21.61 29.09
N GLU A 974 14.72 -21.32 29.83
CA GLU A 974 15.07 -19.97 30.27
C GLU A 974 15.75 -19.19 29.12
N ALA A 975 15.43 -17.91 29.03
CA ALA A 975 16.04 -16.95 28.12
C ALA A 975 15.82 -15.54 28.67
N ASN A 976 16.86 -14.98 29.31
CA ASN A 976 16.88 -13.60 29.79
C ASN A 976 16.75 -12.61 28.60
N VAL A 977 16.59 -11.31 28.86
CA VAL A 977 16.28 -10.31 27.81
C VAL A 977 17.24 -10.34 26.61
N HIS A 978 18.51 -10.65 26.84
CA HIS A 978 19.58 -10.70 25.84
C HIS A 978 19.59 -11.98 25.00
N GLU A 979 18.83 -13.02 25.38
CA GLU A 979 18.92 -14.38 24.83
C GLU A 979 17.77 -14.74 23.89
N ILE A 980 18.02 -15.71 23.00
CA ILE A 980 16.99 -16.40 22.21
C ILE A 980 17.20 -17.91 22.27
N ILE A 981 16.11 -18.66 22.35
CA ILE A 981 16.15 -20.12 22.36
C ILE A 981 16.30 -20.61 20.92
N VAL A 982 17.45 -21.22 20.63
CA VAL A 982 17.71 -21.87 19.35
C VAL A 982 18.33 -23.24 19.60
N LEU A 983 17.67 -24.29 19.12
CA LEU A 983 18.12 -25.67 19.24
C LEU A 983 18.51 -26.20 17.86
N LYS A 984 19.72 -26.72 17.68
CA LYS A 984 20.09 -27.45 16.46
C LYS A 984 19.69 -28.92 16.58
N LYS A 985 19.37 -29.58 15.47
CA LYS A 985 19.32 -31.05 15.40
C LYS A 985 20.69 -31.64 15.80
N ALA A 986 20.69 -32.68 16.63
CA ALA A 986 21.92 -33.33 17.07
C ALA A 986 22.68 -33.95 15.89
N GLU A 987 21.94 -34.49 14.92
CA GLU A 987 22.43 -35.04 13.65
C GLU A 987 22.79 -34.00 12.58
N SER A 988 22.69 -32.70 12.90
CA SER A 988 23.06 -31.63 11.98
C SER A 988 24.54 -31.70 11.60
N LYS A 989 24.83 -31.66 10.29
CA LYS A 989 26.20 -31.53 9.74
C LYS A 989 26.80 -30.14 9.98
N TRP A 990 26.02 -29.18 10.45
CA TRP A 990 26.49 -27.86 10.81
C TRP A 990 26.88 -27.83 12.29
N ASN A 991 28.12 -27.45 12.54
CA ASN A 991 28.64 -27.11 13.86
C ASN A 991 28.39 -25.62 14.13
N PHE A 992 27.96 -25.31 15.34
CA PHE A 992 27.65 -23.96 15.81
C PHE A 992 28.39 -23.73 17.13
N GLU A 993 29.67 -23.39 17.02
CA GLU A 993 30.48 -22.92 18.15
C GLU A 993 30.22 -21.42 18.35
N ILE A 994 29.59 -21.08 19.47
CA ILE A 994 29.21 -19.72 19.83
C ILE A 994 29.65 -19.50 21.28
N GLU A 995 30.72 -18.73 21.49
CA GLU A 995 31.24 -18.37 22.80
C GLU A 995 31.53 -16.87 22.85
N ASN A 996 30.64 -16.09 23.47
CA ASN A 996 30.64 -14.63 23.34
C ASN A 996 30.62 -14.23 21.84
N GLU A 997 31.37 -13.19 21.43
CA GLU A 997 31.48 -12.79 20.02
C GLU A 997 32.42 -13.70 19.16
N ASN A 998 32.87 -14.86 19.67
CA ASN A 998 33.63 -15.84 18.90
C ASN A 998 32.68 -16.86 18.25
N PHE A 999 32.30 -16.60 17.01
CA PHE A 999 31.42 -17.44 16.21
C PHE A 999 32.23 -18.29 15.22
N LYS A 1000 32.10 -19.61 15.30
CA LYS A 1000 32.51 -20.52 14.23
C LYS A 1000 31.32 -21.37 13.83
N ILE A 1001 30.81 -21.07 12.64
CA ILE A 1001 29.72 -21.81 12.03
C ILE A 1001 30.29 -22.42 10.76
N ASN A 1002 30.40 -23.74 10.75
CA ASN A 1002 31.00 -24.50 9.66
C ASN A 1002 30.27 -25.83 9.48
N LYS A 1003 30.44 -26.40 8.30
CA LYS A 1003 29.91 -27.71 7.94
C LYS A 1003 31.02 -28.74 8.15
N GLU A 1004 30.69 -29.85 8.80
CA GLU A 1004 31.63 -30.97 8.95
C GLU A 1004 31.84 -31.66 7.60
N ASP A 1005 33.10 -31.72 7.14
CA ASP A 1005 33.51 -32.55 6.00
C ASP A 1005 33.40 -34.04 6.38
N ILE A 1006 32.80 -34.85 5.51
CA ILE A 1006 32.67 -36.32 5.64
C ILE A 1006 33.54 -37.01 4.58
#